data_AF-J4UM29-F1
#
_entry.id   AF-J4UM29-F1
#
_cell.length_a   1.000
_cell.length_b   1.000
_cell.length_c   1.000
_cell.angle_alpha   90.00
_cell.angle_beta   90.00
_cell.angle_gamma   90.00
#
_symmetry.space_group_name_H-M   'P 1'
#
loop_
_entity.id
_entity.type
_entity.pdbx_description
1 polymer ?
#
loop_
_entity_poly.entity_id
_entity_poly.type
_entity_poly.pdbx_seq_one_letter_code
_entity_poly.pdbx_strand_id
1 'polypeptide(L)'
;MTSPITSFRPQPGRRPSISSRLSFAVSHAEAGEEPVAAGPAQVQIAEEIAEIKRYEDFTTIDWVQDAAREQARRKSKQRRAAGLYAQGQTSWRHRASQSYDAAQGWIVVTIIGAAIGLNAAFLNIVTEWLADIKLGYCTTAFYLNENFCCWGEDNGCPQWHRWTGFAPFNYFLYMAFGTIFAFVSAALVRSFAPYAAGSGISEIKCIIAGFVMKGFLGFWTLVIKSICLPLAIASGLSVGKEGPSVHYAVCTGNVISRLFKKYRNNASKTREILSACAAAGVAVAFGSPIGGVLFSLEEMSSYFPLKTMWRSYFCALVATAVLSAMNPFRTGQLVMFQVKYDRDWHFFEILFYIIIGIFGGLYGAFVIKWNLRVQAFRKKYLGNYAILEATLLAAGTAIIAYPNVFLRIDMTESMEILFLECEGGEDYQGLCDADKRFWNIMSLTIATVLRMFLVIISYGCKVPAGIFVPSMAIGASFGRTVGIIVQAIYEANPTSVFFSACKPDEPCITPGTYAFLGAAAALSGIMHITVTVVVIMFELTGALTYILPTMIVVGVTKAVSELFGKGGIADRMIWFNGFPFLDNKEDHNFGVSVSQVMRSSVVSLPASGMTLSEVEPLLADDNYQGFPIVTDNNSKTLVGYIGRTELRYAINRLRRERPMSPSARCLFTPPPPANSATSINTAVNINMESMPSTSLDLGRYVDATPVTAHPRLPLETVMELFRKIGPRVILIEYHGKLTGLVTVKDCLKYQFKVEAEENPKDDQHIIESQEQVWAAIRRASTWVSDRIWSVSGGRIRLSGQFDEDRSRSRGDAILDGDEDVGDEGLEMERRRP
;
A
#
# COMPACT_ATOMS: atom_id res chain seq x y z
N MET A 1 -66.04 -22.39 27.71
CA MET A 1 -65.24 -21.88 28.84
C MET A 1 -63.83 -21.65 28.31
N THR A 2 -63.50 -20.47 27.75
CA THR A 2 -62.97 -19.27 28.46
C THR A 2 -61.67 -19.62 29.20
N SER A 3 -60.46 -19.15 28.86
CA SER A 3 -60.02 -17.78 28.56
C SER A 3 -58.61 -17.78 27.88
N PRO A 4 -58.12 -16.63 27.37
CA PRO A 4 -57.19 -16.54 26.23
C PRO A 4 -55.73 -16.22 26.58
N ILE A 5 -54.82 -16.50 25.64
CA ILE A 5 -53.43 -16.02 25.62
C ILE A 5 -53.38 -14.70 24.83
N THR A 6 -53.04 -13.61 25.53
CA THR A 6 -52.89 -12.26 25.00
C THR A 6 -51.67 -12.14 24.08
N SER A 7 -51.89 -11.71 22.84
CA SER A 7 -50.86 -11.30 21.89
C SER A 7 -50.40 -9.86 22.16
N PHE A 8 -49.13 -9.65 22.51
CA PHE A 8 -48.51 -8.33 22.54
C PHE A 8 -48.11 -7.88 21.12
N ARG A 9 -48.72 -6.79 20.65
CA ARG A 9 -48.27 -6.00 19.50
C ARG A 9 -47.08 -5.13 19.91
N PRO A 10 -45.95 -5.09 19.19
CA PRO A 10 -44.98 -4.02 19.36
C PRO A 10 -45.44 -2.77 18.61
N GLN A 11 -45.60 -1.67 19.35
CA GLN A 11 -45.75 -0.33 18.77
C GLN A 11 -44.42 0.14 18.14
N PRO A 12 -44.46 1.04 17.13
CA PRO A 12 -43.26 1.55 16.47
C PRO A 12 -42.51 2.52 17.40
N GLY A 13 -41.42 2.02 18.00
CA GLY A 13 -40.49 2.82 18.78
C GLY A 13 -39.78 3.87 17.91
N ARG A 14 -39.98 5.13 18.28
CA ARG A 14 -39.30 6.32 17.76
C ARG A 14 -37.78 6.15 17.93
N ARG A 15 -37.00 6.33 16.86
CA ARG A 15 -35.52 6.28 16.88
C ARG A 15 -34.98 7.25 17.93
N PRO A 16 -34.09 6.83 18.84
CA PRO A 16 -33.50 7.76 19.78
C PRO A 16 -32.29 8.45 19.12
N SER A 17 -32.07 9.72 19.49
CA SER A 17 -31.02 10.59 18.96
C SER A 17 -29.62 10.13 19.38
N ILE A 18 -28.60 10.65 18.69
CA ILE A 18 -27.17 10.30 18.83
C ILE A 18 -26.66 10.39 20.29
N SER A 19 -27.29 11.21 21.15
CA SER A 19 -26.94 11.29 22.58
C SER A 19 -27.29 10.03 23.38
N SER A 20 -28.35 9.30 23.02
CA SER A 20 -28.75 8.07 23.73
C SER A 20 -27.85 6.86 23.46
N ARG A 21 -27.13 6.86 22.33
CA ARG A 21 -26.15 5.82 21.98
C ARG A 21 -24.86 5.95 22.79
N LEU A 22 -24.54 7.18 23.20
CA LEU A 22 -23.46 7.45 24.14
C LEU A 22 -23.86 7.00 25.55
N SER A 23 -25.11 7.20 25.98
CA SER A 23 -25.57 6.76 27.30
C SER A 23 -25.55 5.24 27.47
N PHE A 24 -25.87 4.47 26.42
CA PHE A 24 -25.83 3.00 26.49
C PHE A 24 -24.40 2.43 26.46
N ALA A 25 -23.47 3.10 25.77
CA ALA A 25 -22.05 2.77 25.80
C ALA A 25 -21.38 3.16 27.13
N VAL A 26 -21.88 4.21 27.79
CA VAL A 26 -21.42 4.64 29.13
C VAL A 26 -22.02 3.78 30.25
N SER A 27 -23.24 3.26 30.09
CA SER A 27 -23.88 2.44 31.14
C SER A 27 -23.25 1.06 31.32
N HIS A 28 -22.54 0.53 30.33
CA HIS A 28 -21.70 -0.68 30.49
C HIS A 28 -20.29 -0.37 31.04
N ALA A 29 -19.91 0.90 31.12
CA ALA A 29 -18.67 1.33 31.76
C ALA A 29 -18.86 1.68 33.26
N GLU A 30 -20.10 1.90 33.72
CA GLU A 30 -20.43 2.18 35.12
C GLU A 30 -20.89 0.94 35.93
N ALA A 31 -21.23 -0.18 35.27
CA ALA A 31 -21.48 -1.44 35.95
C ALA A 31 -20.17 -2.27 35.97
N GLY A 32 -19.47 -2.24 37.11
CA GLY A 32 -18.27 -3.03 37.36
C GLY A 32 -18.56 -4.53 37.47
N GLU A 33 -18.93 -5.17 36.36
CA GLU A 33 -18.82 -6.61 36.21
C GLU A 33 -17.48 -6.92 35.53
N GLU A 34 -16.60 -7.59 36.27
CA GLU A 34 -15.32 -8.09 35.77
C GLU A 34 -15.55 -8.94 34.50
N PRO A 35 -14.77 -8.74 33.42
CA PRO A 35 -14.78 -9.70 32.34
C PRO A 35 -14.15 -10.99 32.86
N VAL A 36 -14.99 -12.00 33.05
CA VAL A 36 -14.57 -13.40 33.23
C VAL A 36 -13.49 -13.68 32.18
N ALA A 37 -12.30 -14.07 32.63
CA ALA A 37 -11.14 -14.33 31.79
C ALA A 37 -11.52 -15.28 30.64
N ALA A 38 -11.70 -14.71 29.46
CA ALA A 38 -12.00 -15.46 28.25
C ALA A 38 -10.80 -16.36 27.93
N GLY A 39 -11.03 -17.67 27.79
CA GLY A 39 -9.96 -18.62 27.48
C GLY A 39 -9.26 -18.26 26.16
N PRO A 40 -8.03 -18.74 25.92
CA PRO A 40 -7.23 -18.41 24.73
C PRO A 40 -7.99 -18.66 23.40
N ALA A 41 -8.87 -19.66 23.37
CA ALA A 41 -9.74 -19.94 22.22
C ALA A 41 -10.79 -18.84 21.94
N GLN A 42 -11.34 -18.18 22.96
CA GLN A 42 -12.31 -17.10 22.78
C GLN A 42 -11.63 -15.79 22.31
N VAL A 43 -10.38 -15.55 22.72
CA VAL A 43 -9.57 -14.44 22.22
C VAL A 43 -9.21 -14.65 20.75
N GLN A 44 -8.83 -15.88 20.37
CA GLN A 44 -8.60 -16.26 18.97
C GLN A 44 -9.86 -16.06 18.11
N ILE A 45 -11.02 -16.54 18.57
CA ILE A 45 -12.29 -16.36 17.86
C ILE A 45 -12.66 -14.87 17.74
N ALA A 46 -12.42 -14.05 18.78
CA ALA A 46 -12.68 -12.62 18.73
C ALA A 46 -11.74 -11.88 17.76
N GLU A 47 -10.48 -12.29 17.68
CA GLU A 47 -9.49 -11.76 16.73
C GLU A 47 -9.83 -12.17 15.28
N GLU A 48 -10.20 -13.44 15.06
CA GLU A 48 -10.71 -13.93 13.78
C GLU A 48 -11.98 -13.18 13.34
N ILE A 49 -12.93 -12.94 14.26
CA ILE A 49 -14.15 -12.16 13.97
C ILE A 49 -13.80 -10.70 13.63
N ALA A 50 -12.82 -10.09 14.32
CA ALA A 50 -12.37 -8.74 14.04
C ALA A 50 -11.65 -8.62 12.69
N GLU A 51 -10.88 -9.64 12.29
CA GLU A 51 -10.29 -9.75 10.95
C GLU A 51 -11.38 -9.89 9.88
N ILE A 52 -12.32 -10.82 10.06
CA ILE A 52 -13.47 -11.02 9.16
C ILE A 52 -14.26 -9.71 8.97
N LYS A 53 -14.48 -8.94 10.05
CA LYS A 53 -15.20 -7.66 10.01
C LYS A 53 -14.43 -6.58 9.24
N ARG A 54 -13.10 -6.56 9.30
CA ARG A 54 -12.25 -5.61 8.54
C ARG A 54 -12.40 -5.83 7.03
N TYR A 55 -12.64 -7.06 6.58
CA TYR A 55 -12.87 -7.37 5.16
C TYR A 55 -14.24 -6.88 4.64
N GLU A 56 -15.24 -6.72 5.52
CA GLU A 56 -16.57 -6.24 5.13
C GLU A 56 -16.54 -4.77 4.67
N ASP A 57 -15.61 -3.97 5.20
CA ASP A 57 -15.44 -2.54 4.89
C ASP A 57 -14.92 -2.25 3.47
N PHE A 58 -14.30 -3.24 2.80
CA PHE A 58 -13.79 -3.07 1.44
C PHE A 58 -14.87 -3.34 0.38
N THR A 59 -15.01 -2.43 -0.58
CA THR A 59 -15.88 -2.62 -1.74
C THR A 59 -15.08 -3.14 -2.93
N THR A 60 -15.58 -4.19 -3.59
CA THR A 60 -14.98 -4.76 -4.81
C THR A 60 -15.57 -4.14 -6.07
N ILE A 61 -14.73 -3.96 -7.09
CA ILE A 61 -15.13 -3.50 -8.43
C ILE A 61 -15.61 -4.70 -9.26
N ASP A 62 -16.71 -4.55 -9.99
CA ASP A 62 -17.16 -5.52 -10.98
C ASP A 62 -16.58 -5.17 -12.37
N TRP A 63 -15.54 -5.89 -12.78
CA TRP A 63 -14.87 -5.61 -14.06
C TRP A 63 -15.72 -6.03 -15.26
N VAL A 64 -16.59 -7.03 -15.11
CA VAL A 64 -17.46 -7.56 -16.16
C VAL A 64 -18.55 -6.56 -16.48
N GLN A 65 -19.24 -6.07 -15.46
CA GLN A 65 -20.30 -5.07 -15.63
C GLN A 65 -19.74 -3.77 -16.24
N ASP A 66 -18.57 -3.31 -15.80
CA ASP A 66 -17.93 -2.12 -16.37
C ASP A 66 -17.51 -2.32 -17.84
N ALA A 67 -17.01 -3.51 -18.19
CA ALA A 67 -16.69 -3.85 -19.59
C ALA A 67 -17.96 -3.91 -20.47
N ALA A 68 -19.03 -4.54 -19.98
CA ALA A 68 -20.31 -4.61 -20.68
C ALA A 68 -20.92 -3.22 -20.91
N ARG A 69 -20.91 -2.35 -19.89
CA ARG A 69 -21.34 -0.95 -20.01
C ARG A 69 -20.54 -0.17 -21.04
N GLU A 70 -19.23 -0.38 -21.11
CA GLU A 70 -18.36 0.27 -22.10
C GLU A 70 -18.66 -0.23 -23.52
N GLN A 71 -18.86 -1.54 -23.72
CA GLN A 71 -19.25 -2.09 -25.01
C GLN A 71 -20.62 -1.56 -25.48
N ALA A 72 -21.61 -1.50 -24.58
CA ALA A 72 -22.93 -0.92 -24.87
C ALA A 72 -22.83 0.57 -25.24
N ARG A 73 -21.96 1.32 -24.56
CA ARG A 73 -21.68 2.73 -24.88
C ARG A 73 -21.00 2.90 -26.25
N ARG A 74 -20.10 1.99 -26.63
CA ARG A 74 -19.46 2.02 -27.96
C ARG A 74 -20.47 1.70 -29.06
N LYS A 75 -21.30 0.68 -28.87
CA LYS A 75 -22.35 0.29 -29.83
C LYS A 75 -23.39 1.40 -30.04
N SER A 76 -23.81 2.09 -28.97
CA SER A 76 -24.73 3.23 -29.09
C SER A 76 -24.10 4.43 -29.82
N LYS A 77 -22.81 4.71 -29.58
CA LYS A 77 -22.05 5.72 -30.34
C LYS A 77 -21.91 5.34 -31.81
N GLN A 78 -21.57 4.09 -32.13
CA GLN A 78 -21.47 3.60 -33.51
C GLN A 78 -22.82 3.68 -34.23
N ARG A 79 -23.93 3.33 -33.57
CA ARG A 79 -25.28 3.49 -34.14
C ARG A 79 -25.62 4.95 -34.43
N ARG A 80 -25.29 5.88 -33.51
CA ARG A 80 -25.47 7.32 -33.73
C ARG A 80 -24.60 7.84 -34.88
N ALA A 81 -23.35 7.40 -34.95
CA ALA A 81 -22.45 7.76 -36.05
C ALA A 81 -22.95 7.23 -37.39
N ALA A 82 -23.40 5.96 -37.45
CA ALA A 82 -23.98 5.37 -38.66
C ALA A 82 -25.25 6.12 -39.11
N GLY A 83 -26.12 6.53 -38.17
CA GLY A 83 -27.29 7.36 -38.47
C GLY A 83 -26.93 8.74 -39.02
N LEU A 84 -25.89 9.38 -38.46
CA LEU A 84 -25.37 10.66 -38.95
C LEU A 84 -24.71 10.55 -40.34
N TYR A 85 -24.00 9.44 -40.60
CA TYR A 85 -23.45 9.14 -41.92
C TYR A 85 -24.55 8.91 -42.95
N ALA A 86 -25.63 8.21 -42.59
CA ALA A 86 -26.78 7.99 -43.46
C ALA A 86 -27.55 9.29 -43.79
N GLN A 87 -27.50 10.30 -42.90
CA GLN A 87 -28.12 11.61 -43.09
C GLN A 87 -27.22 12.65 -43.79
N GLY A 88 -25.98 12.32 -44.18
CA GLY A 88 -25.08 13.22 -44.91
C GLY A 88 -24.61 14.46 -44.12
N GLN A 89 -25.01 14.64 -42.86
CA GLN A 89 -24.63 15.77 -42.01
C GLN A 89 -23.37 15.46 -41.19
N THR A 90 -22.21 15.33 -41.84
CA THR A 90 -20.93 15.25 -41.13
C THR A 90 -20.42 16.66 -40.79
N SER A 91 -20.86 17.20 -39.65
CA SER A 91 -20.28 18.43 -39.12
C SER A 91 -18.81 18.22 -38.73
N TRP A 92 -17.91 19.12 -39.14
CA TRP A 92 -16.49 19.11 -38.74
C TRP A 92 -16.31 19.00 -37.21
N ARG A 93 -17.23 19.58 -36.44
CA ARG A 93 -17.28 19.47 -34.97
C ARG A 93 -17.43 18.03 -34.48
N HIS A 94 -18.17 17.18 -35.20
CA HIS A 94 -18.32 15.77 -34.85
C HIS A 94 -17.02 15.00 -35.07
N ARG A 95 -16.32 15.27 -36.19
CA ARG A 95 -15.03 14.65 -36.51
C ARG A 95 -13.95 15.09 -35.50
N ALA A 96 -13.92 16.38 -35.15
CA ALA A 96 -13.05 16.90 -34.09
C ALA A 96 -13.35 16.27 -32.72
N SER A 97 -14.63 16.11 -32.36
CA SER A 97 -15.03 15.44 -31.10
C SER A 97 -14.64 13.96 -31.08
N GLN A 98 -14.69 13.26 -32.20
CA GLN A 98 -14.25 11.87 -32.31
C GLN A 98 -12.73 11.75 -32.16
N SER A 99 -11.97 12.62 -32.83
CA SER A 99 -10.51 12.70 -32.68
C SER A 99 -10.12 13.05 -31.24
N TYR A 100 -10.82 13.99 -30.60
CA TYR A 100 -10.60 14.33 -29.20
C TYR A 100 -10.88 13.13 -28.27
N ASP A 101 -11.99 12.41 -28.45
CA ASP A 101 -12.32 11.22 -27.65
C ASP A 101 -11.26 10.10 -27.77
N ALA A 102 -10.63 9.97 -28.93
CA ALA A 102 -9.53 9.04 -29.19
C ALA A 102 -8.20 9.52 -28.58
N ALA A 103 -7.86 10.79 -28.76
CA ALA A 103 -6.63 11.42 -28.25
C ALA A 103 -6.65 11.66 -26.74
N GLN A 104 -7.83 11.76 -26.12
CA GLN A 104 -7.98 12.07 -24.70
C GLN A 104 -7.17 11.14 -23.78
N GLY A 105 -6.97 9.88 -24.16
CA GLY A 105 -6.11 8.97 -23.36
C GLY A 105 -4.66 9.40 -23.33
N TRP A 106 -4.10 9.73 -24.49
CA TRP A 106 -2.72 10.20 -24.59
C TRP A 106 -2.54 11.56 -23.92
N ILE A 107 -3.48 12.49 -24.11
CA ILE A 107 -3.44 13.82 -23.46
C ILE A 107 -3.44 13.68 -21.93
N VAL A 108 -4.33 12.85 -21.37
CA VAL A 108 -4.39 12.65 -19.92
C VAL A 108 -3.10 12.03 -19.39
N VAL A 109 -2.56 11.03 -20.10
CA VAL A 109 -1.29 10.39 -19.72
C VAL A 109 -0.11 11.37 -19.79
N THR A 110 -0.05 12.26 -20.79
CA THR A 110 0.98 13.31 -20.88
C THR A 110 0.90 14.29 -19.72
N ILE A 111 -0.30 14.79 -19.40
CA ILE A 111 -0.51 15.74 -18.29
C ILE A 111 -0.10 15.09 -16.96
N ILE A 112 -0.49 13.83 -16.76
CA ILE A 112 -0.12 13.06 -15.57
C ILE A 112 1.40 12.87 -15.49
N GLY A 113 2.04 12.43 -16.58
CA GLY A 113 3.49 12.22 -16.63
C GLY A 113 4.26 13.51 -16.31
N ALA A 114 3.85 14.63 -16.91
CA ALA A 114 4.46 15.93 -16.65
C ALA A 114 4.30 16.37 -15.17
N ALA A 115 3.12 16.17 -14.58
CA ALA A 115 2.89 16.47 -13.18
C ALA A 115 3.72 15.57 -12.25
N ILE A 116 3.88 14.28 -12.57
CA ILE A 116 4.71 13.35 -11.78
C ILE A 116 6.19 13.77 -11.84
N GLY A 117 6.70 14.09 -13.04
CA GLY A 117 8.08 14.58 -13.22
C GLY A 117 8.36 15.86 -12.45
N LEU A 118 7.44 16.84 -12.50
CA LEU A 118 7.55 18.11 -11.76
C LEU A 118 7.56 17.89 -10.24
N ASN A 119 6.65 17.05 -9.73
CA ASN A 119 6.60 16.72 -8.30
C ASN A 119 7.89 16.03 -7.85
N ALA A 120 8.44 15.11 -8.64
CA ALA A 120 9.68 14.43 -8.28
C ALA A 120 10.89 15.36 -8.30
N ALA A 121 10.99 16.26 -9.27
CA ALA A 121 12.06 17.27 -9.31
C ALA A 121 12.01 18.16 -8.06
N PHE A 122 10.81 18.61 -7.66
CA PHE A 122 10.61 19.35 -6.41
C PHE A 122 11.07 18.54 -5.19
N LEU A 123 10.69 17.25 -5.11
CA LEU A 123 11.09 16.38 -4.00
C LEU A 123 12.61 16.20 -3.94
N ASN A 124 13.28 16.01 -5.08
CA ASN A 124 14.73 15.83 -5.14
C ASN A 124 15.45 17.09 -4.62
N ILE A 125 15.09 18.27 -5.14
CA ILE A 125 15.70 19.55 -4.73
C ILE A 125 15.52 19.80 -3.23
N VAL A 126 14.31 19.58 -2.71
CA VAL A 126 14.02 19.82 -1.28
C VAL A 126 14.70 18.79 -0.38
N THR A 127 14.79 17.52 -0.81
CA THR A 127 15.41 16.46 0.00
C THR A 127 16.90 16.71 0.19
N GLU A 128 17.61 17.10 -0.86
CA GLU A 128 19.04 17.40 -0.77
C GLU A 128 19.32 18.62 0.09
N TRP A 129 18.58 19.71 -0.14
CA TRP A 129 18.73 20.90 0.70
C TRP A 129 18.47 20.61 2.19
N LEU A 130 17.45 19.80 2.51
CA LEU A 130 17.17 19.40 3.90
C LEU A 130 18.17 18.37 4.46
N ALA A 131 18.87 17.61 3.61
CA ALA A 131 19.94 16.72 4.06
C ALA A 131 21.18 17.54 4.46
N ASP A 132 21.56 18.50 3.62
CA ASP A 132 22.78 19.30 3.78
C ASP A 132 22.68 20.33 4.89
N ILE A 133 21.48 20.88 5.15
CA ILE A 133 21.27 21.84 6.25
C ILE A 133 21.64 21.25 7.62
N LYS A 134 21.68 19.93 7.78
CA LYS A 134 22.16 19.29 9.02
C LYS A 134 23.66 19.42 9.23
N LEU A 135 24.42 19.55 8.14
CA LEU A 135 25.88 19.59 8.13
C LEU A 135 26.40 21.02 8.14
N GLY A 136 25.75 21.93 7.41
CA GLY A 136 26.19 23.32 7.30
C GLY A 136 25.22 24.22 6.54
N TYR A 137 25.71 25.41 6.19
CA TYR A 137 25.00 26.38 5.37
C TYR A 137 25.93 27.06 4.37
N CYS A 138 25.36 27.51 3.25
CA CYS A 138 26.06 28.29 2.24
C CYS A 138 25.99 29.79 2.55
N THR A 139 27.13 30.50 2.43
CA THR A 139 27.21 31.95 2.69
C THR A 139 26.63 32.82 1.59
N THR A 140 26.65 32.37 0.34
CA THR A 140 26.11 33.14 -0.80
C THR A 140 24.59 33.17 -0.82
N ALA A 141 23.94 32.02 -0.58
CA ALA A 141 22.51 31.96 -0.34
C ALA A 141 22.10 30.69 0.43
N PHE A 142 21.23 30.88 1.43
CA PHE A 142 20.81 29.83 2.37
C PHE A 142 20.03 28.66 1.73
N TYR A 143 19.42 28.87 0.56
CA TYR A 143 18.65 27.83 -0.12
C TYR A 143 19.49 26.93 -1.04
N LEU A 144 20.81 27.18 -1.17
CA LEU A 144 21.71 26.31 -1.92
C LEU A 144 22.17 25.13 -1.05
N ASN A 145 22.21 23.95 -1.67
CA ASN A 145 22.81 22.73 -1.11
C ASN A 145 24.36 22.82 -1.24
N GLU A 146 25.10 21.87 -0.64
CA GLU A 146 26.57 21.89 -0.63
C GLU A 146 27.13 21.85 -2.05
N ASN A 147 26.62 20.96 -2.90
CA ASN A 147 27.05 20.80 -4.29
C ASN A 147 26.80 22.05 -5.16
N PHE A 148 25.70 22.78 -4.94
CA PHE A 148 25.41 24.03 -5.65
C PHE A 148 26.23 25.20 -5.10
N CYS A 149 26.52 25.19 -3.79
CA CYS A 149 27.37 26.20 -3.17
C CYS A 149 28.82 26.08 -3.67
N CYS A 150 29.30 24.84 -3.82
CA CYS A 150 30.67 24.51 -4.22
C CYS A 150 30.83 24.27 -5.73
N TRP A 151 29.92 24.79 -6.56
CA TRP A 151 29.88 24.45 -7.98
C TRP A 151 31.18 24.82 -8.72
N GLY A 152 31.90 23.80 -9.20
CA GLY A 152 33.15 23.96 -9.98
C GLY A 152 34.44 23.98 -9.14
N GLU A 153 34.39 23.57 -7.88
CA GLU A 153 35.55 23.39 -7.00
C GLU A 153 35.59 21.95 -6.46
N ASP A 154 36.64 21.19 -6.80
CA ASP A 154 36.70 19.74 -6.54
C ASP A 154 37.09 19.35 -5.10
N ASN A 155 37.45 20.32 -4.23
CA ASN A 155 37.95 20.04 -2.87
C ASN A 155 37.48 21.03 -1.81
N GLY A 156 36.17 21.07 -1.57
CA GLY A 156 35.56 21.87 -0.50
C GLY A 156 35.64 23.38 -0.74
N CYS A 157 34.48 24.03 -0.77
CA CYS A 157 34.41 25.46 -1.05
C CYS A 157 34.61 26.29 0.24
N PRO A 158 35.35 27.42 0.20
CA PRO A 158 35.39 28.38 1.30
C PRO A 158 34.02 28.99 1.61
N GLN A 159 33.03 28.86 0.71
CA GLN A 159 31.69 29.41 0.90
C GLN A 159 30.77 28.52 1.74
N TRP A 160 31.09 27.23 1.87
CA TRP A 160 30.33 26.28 2.68
C TRP A 160 30.90 26.22 4.09
N HIS A 161 30.09 26.64 5.06
CA HIS A 161 30.48 26.62 6.46
C HIS A 161 29.63 25.62 7.24
N ARG A 162 30.31 24.75 8.00
CA ARG A 162 29.66 23.99 9.06
C ARG A 162 29.11 24.95 10.11
N TRP A 163 28.03 24.55 10.76
CA TRP A 163 27.36 25.39 11.76
C TRP A 163 28.29 25.98 12.83
N THR A 164 29.26 25.19 13.30
CA THR A 164 30.30 25.66 14.22
C THR A 164 31.65 25.00 13.95
N GLY A 165 32.73 25.61 14.45
CA GLY A 165 34.06 24.99 14.44
C GLY A 165 34.24 23.90 15.51
N PHE A 166 33.30 23.75 16.45
CA PHE A 166 33.41 22.82 17.57
C PHE A 166 32.69 21.50 17.27
N ALA A 167 33.46 20.42 17.10
CA ALA A 167 32.94 19.12 16.66
C ALA A 167 31.79 18.56 17.53
N PRO A 168 31.83 18.62 18.89
CA PRO A 168 30.72 18.15 19.72
C PRO A 168 29.42 18.94 19.52
N PHE A 169 29.51 20.23 19.20
CA PHE A 169 28.32 21.05 18.96
C PHE A 169 27.70 20.78 17.59
N ASN A 170 28.52 20.52 16.57
CA ASN A 170 28.02 20.04 15.28
C ASN A 170 27.29 18.69 15.40
N TYR A 171 27.79 17.79 16.27
CA TYR A 171 27.10 16.53 16.55
C TYR A 171 25.73 16.77 17.21
N PHE A 172 25.66 17.66 18.20
CA PHE A 172 24.40 18.04 18.83
C PHE A 172 23.42 18.66 17.82
N LEU A 173 23.88 19.56 16.97
CA LEU A 173 23.05 20.18 15.93
C LEU A 173 22.53 19.18 14.91
N TYR A 174 23.39 18.26 14.44
CA TYR A 174 22.98 17.18 13.52
C TYR A 174 21.84 16.35 14.12
N MET A 175 21.97 15.96 15.39
CA MET A 175 20.92 15.24 16.12
C MET A 175 19.66 16.10 16.34
N ALA A 176 19.81 17.38 16.68
CA ALA A 176 18.68 18.29 16.89
C ALA A 176 17.86 18.50 15.61
N PHE A 177 18.51 18.78 14.48
CA PHE A 177 17.82 18.90 13.19
C PHE A 177 17.15 17.59 12.78
N GLY A 178 17.85 16.45 12.92
CA GLY A 178 17.30 15.14 12.58
C GLY A 178 16.02 14.82 13.38
N THR A 179 16.04 15.06 14.69
CA THR A 179 14.89 14.84 15.57
C THR A 179 13.72 15.79 15.30
N ILE A 180 13.99 17.08 15.01
CA ILE A 180 12.97 18.05 14.63
C ILE A 180 12.28 17.64 13.31
N PHE A 181 13.04 17.24 12.30
CA PHE A 181 12.47 16.81 11.02
C PHE A 181 11.60 15.55 11.17
N ALA A 182 12.05 14.56 11.96
CA ALA A 182 11.23 13.39 12.27
C ALA A 182 9.94 13.76 13.03
N PHE A 183 10.02 14.67 14.00
CA PHE A 183 8.87 15.14 14.77
C PHE A 183 7.84 15.81 13.85
N VAL A 184 8.28 16.76 13.01
CA VAL A 184 7.39 17.48 12.09
C VAL A 184 6.75 16.53 11.09
N SER A 185 7.52 15.60 10.51
CA SER A 185 6.99 14.61 9.56
C SER A 185 5.93 13.71 10.21
N ALA A 186 6.21 13.15 11.40
CA ALA A 186 5.26 12.28 12.11
C ALA A 186 4.01 13.04 12.58
N ALA A 187 4.16 14.29 13.03
CA ALA A 187 3.05 15.14 13.46
C ALA A 187 2.11 15.50 12.30
N LEU A 188 2.65 15.83 11.13
CA LEU A 188 1.87 16.14 9.93
C LEU A 188 1.11 14.91 9.40
N VAL A 189 1.76 13.74 9.37
CA VAL A 189 1.10 12.49 8.95
C VAL A 189 -0.03 12.13 9.91
N ARG A 190 0.18 12.22 11.23
CA ARG A 190 -0.85 11.88 12.21
C ARG A 190 -2.04 12.85 12.20
N SER A 191 -1.79 14.14 12.01
CA SER A 191 -2.84 15.18 12.12
C SER A 191 -3.66 15.35 10.84
N PHE A 192 -3.04 15.32 9.66
CA PHE A 192 -3.72 15.62 8.39
C PHE A 192 -4.08 14.39 7.56
N ALA A 193 -3.18 13.40 7.45
CA ALA A 193 -3.36 12.28 6.53
C ALA A 193 -2.66 11.00 7.02
N PRO A 194 -3.29 10.20 7.90
CA PRO A 194 -2.68 8.98 8.43
C PRO A 194 -2.40 7.92 7.35
N TYR A 195 -3.14 7.95 6.24
CA TYR A 195 -2.91 7.10 5.06
C TYR A 195 -1.62 7.43 4.29
N ALA A 196 -0.93 8.54 4.61
CA ALA A 196 0.35 8.88 3.99
C ALA A 196 1.53 8.05 4.55
N ALA A 197 1.37 7.46 5.75
CA ALA A 197 2.40 6.65 6.41
C ALA A 197 2.84 5.44 5.57
N GLY A 198 4.10 5.04 5.72
CA GLY A 198 4.69 3.88 5.04
C GLY A 198 4.92 4.11 3.54
N SER A 199 5.13 3.01 2.80
CA SER A 199 5.43 3.06 1.37
C SER A 199 4.18 3.35 0.53
N GLY A 200 3.10 2.61 0.76
CA GLY A 200 1.86 2.66 -0.02
C GLY A 200 1.78 1.61 -1.15
N ILE A 201 2.82 0.82 -1.39
CA ILE A 201 2.87 -0.17 -2.48
C ILE A 201 1.85 -1.30 -2.27
N SER A 202 1.82 -1.90 -1.08
CA SER A 202 0.90 -2.97 -0.71
C SER A 202 -0.57 -2.56 -0.89
N GLU A 203 -0.89 -1.33 -0.48
CA GLU A 203 -2.22 -0.76 -0.61
C GLU A 203 -2.60 -0.51 -2.08
N ILE A 204 -1.68 0.04 -2.88
CA ILE A 204 -1.90 0.24 -4.32
C ILE A 204 -2.13 -1.09 -5.03
N LYS A 205 -1.36 -2.12 -4.69
CA LYS A 205 -1.51 -3.48 -5.23
C LYS A 205 -2.92 -4.03 -4.95
N CYS A 206 -3.45 -3.81 -3.74
CA CYS A 206 -4.84 -4.16 -3.40
C CYS A 206 -5.88 -3.34 -4.21
N ILE A 207 -5.62 -2.05 -4.46
CA ILE A 207 -6.52 -1.20 -5.26
C ILE A 207 -6.55 -1.64 -6.73
N ILE A 208 -5.40 -1.99 -7.31
CA ILE A 208 -5.30 -2.49 -8.69
C ILE A 208 -5.95 -3.87 -8.82
N ALA A 209 -5.87 -4.71 -7.78
CA ALA A 209 -6.57 -6.00 -7.73
C ALA A 209 -8.11 -5.84 -7.69
N GLY A 210 -8.62 -4.68 -7.25
CA GLY A 210 -10.05 -4.33 -7.31
C GLY A 210 -10.69 -3.96 -5.99
N PHE A 211 -9.91 -3.80 -4.92
CA PHE A 211 -10.39 -3.40 -3.60
C PHE A 211 -10.26 -1.89 -3.38
N VAL A 212 -11.38 -1.20 -3.19
CA VAL A 212 -11.36 0.27 -3.09
C VAL A 212 -11.14 0.72 -1.64
N MET A 213 -10.05 1.44 -1.38
CA MET A 213 -9.78 2.16 -0.13
C MET A 213 -10.14 3.64 -0.25
N LYS A 214 -11.12 4.10 0.54
CA LYS A 214 -11.56 5.50 0.52
C LYS A 214 -10.52 6.41 1.18
N GLY A 215 -10.20 7.52 0.53
CA GLY A 215 -9.28 8.54 1.07
C GLY A 215 -7.79 8.29 0.81
N PHE A 216 -7.37 7.04 0.56
CA PHE A 216 -5.97 6.67 0.31
C PHE A 216 -5.37 7.41 -0.90
N LEU A 217 -6.06 7.37 -2.06
CA LEU A 217 -5.64 8.10 -3.27
C LEU A 217 -6.13 9.57 -3.32
N GLY A 218 -6.32 10.20 -2.16
CA GLY A 218 -6.83 11.57 -2.05
C GLY A 218 -5.85 12.66 -2.49
N PHE A 219 -6.36 13.89 -2.64
CA PHE A 219 -5.50 15.08 -2.85
C PHE A 219 -4.72 15.45 -1.58
N TRP A 220 -5.34 15.34 -0.41
CA TRP A 220 -4.66 15.60 0.87
C TRP A 220 -3.51 14.61 1.14
N THR A 221 -3.69 13.33 0.79
CA THR A 221 -2.61 12.34 0.94
C THR A 221 -1.44 12.65 0.01
N LEU A 222 -1.69 13.09 -1.22
CA LEU A 222 -0.65 13.58 -2.15
C LEU A 222 0.18 14.69 -1.50
N VAL A 223 -0.46 15.78 -1.06
CA VAL A 223 0.23 16.97 -0.54
C VAL A 223 1.04 16.63 0.72
N ILE A 224 0.43 15.95 1.68
CA ILE A 224 1.10 15.59 2.94
C ILE A 224 2.26 14.63 2.68
N LYS A 225 2.09 13.64 1.80
CA LYS A 225 3.15 12.68 1.48
C LYS A 225 4.33 13.35 0.76
N SER A 226 4.06 14.28 -0.15
CA SER A 226 5.12 15.06 -0.82
C SER A 226 5.90 15.96 0.14
N ILE A 227 5.27 16.55 1.15
CA ILE A 227 5.98 17.42 2.12
C ILE A 227 6.73 16.59 3.17
N CYS A 228 6.12 15.51 3.67
CA CYS A 228 6.66 14.71 4.77
C CYS A 228 7.79 13.76 4.33
N LEU A 229 7.86 13.40 3.05
CA LEU A 229 8.86 12.48 2.54
C LEU A 229 10.29 13.07 2.59
N PRO A 230 10.57 14.28 2.08
CA PRO A 230 11.87 14.93 2.24
C PRO A 230 12.27 15.08 3.71
N LEU A 231 11.33 15.47 4.58
CA LEU A 231 11.58 15.60 6.03
C LEU A 231 11.94 14.24 6.68
N ALA A 232 11.29 13.16 6.26
CA ALA A 232 11.58 11.82 6.78
C ALA A 232 12.99 11.33 6.37
N ILE A 233 13.41 11.59 5.14
CA ILE A 233 14.75 11.22 4.65
C ILE A 233 15.81 12.11 5.33
N ALA A 234 15.57 13.43 5.31
CA ALA A 234 16.43 14.40 5.97
C ALA A 234 16.59 14.13 7.47
N SER A 235 15.62 13.51 8.16
CA SER A 235 15.77 13.15 9.57
C SER A 235 16.90 12.17 9.88
N GLY A 236 17.46 11.48 8.86
CA GLY A 236 18.48 10.45 9.05
C GLY A 236 17.90 9.10 9.50
N LEU A 237 16.58 8.93 9.42
CA LEU A 237 15.97 7.60 9.49
C LEU A 237 16.42 6.76 8.30
N SER A 238 16.59 5.46 8.50
CA SER A 238 17.00 4.54 7.42
C SER A 238 15.83 4.21 6.50
N VAL A 239 15.39 5.20 5.73
CA VAL A 239 14.23 5.18 4.84
C VAL A 239 14.56 5.83 3.50
N GLY A 240 13.88 5.43 2.42
CA GLY A 240 14.07 5.98 1.07
C GLY A 240 12.81 6.56 0.43
N LYS A 241 12.98 7.32 -0.65
CA LYS A 241 11.89 7.95 -1.42
C LYS A 241 11.17 7.04 -2.42
N GLU A 242 11.82 5.98 -2.90
CA GLU A 242 11.34 5.24 -4.09
C GLU A 242 10.07 4.44 -3.87
N GLY A 243 9.81 3.97 -2.64
CA GLY A 243 8.54 3.32 -2.33
C GLY A 243 7.37 4.32 -2.31
N PRO A 244 7.49 5.40 -1.51
CA PRO A 244 6.57 6.52 -1.50
C PRO A 244 6.35 7.21 -2.85
N SER A 245 7.32 7.13 -3.77
CA SER A 245 7.22 7.77 -5.08
C SER A 245 6.15 7.17 -5.97
N VAL A 246 6.03 5.85 -5.92
CA VAL A 246 4.92 5.11 -6.54
C VAL A 246 3.58 5.62 -6.00
N HIS A 247 3.47 5.85 -4.69
CA HIS A 247 2.22 6.29 -4.09
C HIS A 247 1.82 7.70 -4.51
N TYR A 248 2.70 8.70 -4.41
CA TYR A 248 2.33 10.05 -4.85
C TYR A 248 2.06 10.10 -6.36
N ALA A 249 2.73 9.27 -7.17
CA ALA A 249 2.49 9.19 -8.59
C ALA A 249 1.07 8.67 -8.89
N VAL A 250 0.64 7.60 -8.21
CA VAL A 250 -0.71 7.04 -8.34
C VAL A 250 -1.78 7.99 -7.79
N CYS A 251 -1.51 8.71 -6.69
CA CYS A 251 -2.37 9.79 -6.20
C CYS A 251 -2.53 10.91 -7.24
N THR A 252 -1.44 11.34 -7.86
CA THR A 252 -1.43 12.36 -8.93
C THR A 252 -2.31 11.91 -10.10
N GLY A 253 -2.15 10.65 -10.52
CA GLY A 253 -2.99 10.03 -11.54
C GLY A 253 -4.48 9.99 -11.18
N ASN A 254 -4.83 9.58 -9.96
CA ASN A 254 -6.22 9.56 -9.50
C ASN A 254 -6.84 10.97 -9.39
N VAL A 255 -6.10 11.97 -8.91
CA VAL A 255 -6.59 13.36 -8.83
C VAL A 255 -6.84 13.93 -10.23
N ILE A 256 -5.86 13.80 -11.14
CA ILE A 256 -5.97 14.35 -12.50
C ILE A 256 -7.02 13.60 -13.32
N SER A 257 -7.05 12.26 -13.26
CA SER A 257 -8.03 11.46 -14.02
C SER A 257 -9.48 11.76 -13.62
N ARG A 258 -9.74 12.11 -12.35
CA ARG A 258 -11.08 12.51 -11.87
C ARG A 258 -11.59 13.81 -12.47
N LEU A 259 -10.71 14.69 -12.97
CA LEU A 259 -11.11 15.90 -13.71
C LEU A 259 -11.78 15.55 -15.05
N PHE A 260 -11.49 14.36 -15.59
CA PHE A 260 -12.04 13.91 -16.87
C PHE A 260 -13.21 12.93 -16.64
N LYS A 261 -14.42 13.31 -17.09
CA LYS A 261 -15.66 12.50 -16.97
C LYS A 261 -15.52 11.07 -17.51
N LYS A 262 -14.66 10.85 -18.52
CA LYS A 262 -14.42 9.54 -19.15
C LYS A 262 -13.78 8.53 -18.19
N TYR A 263 -12.88 9.00 -17.33
CA TYR A 263 -12.14 8.16 -16.38
C TYR A 263 -12.85 8.10 -15.04
N ARG A 264 -13.37 9.24 -14.55
CA ARG A 264 -14.14 9.32 -13.29
C ARG A 264 -15.26 8.28 -13.16
N ASN A 265 -15.94 7.98 -14.27
CA ASN A 265 -17.11 7.10 -14.28
C ASN A 265 -16.78 5.66 -14.71
N ASN A 266 -15.52 5.31 -14.97
CA ASN A 266 -15.14 3.98 -15.44
C ASN A 266 -13.93 3.48 -14.63
N ALA A 267 -14.16 2.52 -13.73
CA ALA A 267 -13.15 2.03 -12.82
C ALA A 267 -12.07 1.22 -13.57
N SER A 268 -12.47 0.46 -14.61
CA SER A 268 -11.55 -0.28 -15.51
C SER A 268 -10.51 0.63 -16.15
N LYS A 269 -10.94 1.74 -16.75
CA LYS A 269 -10.02 2.70 -17.36
C LYS A 269 -9.19 3.46 -16.32
N THR A 270 -9.76 3.71 -15.14
CA THR A 270 -9.00 4.32 -14.04
C THR A 270 -7.88 3.39 -13.59
N ARG A 271 -8.13 2.08 -13.45
CA ARG A 271 -7.09 1.09 -13.15
C ARG A 271 -5.94 1.10 -14.16
N GLU A 272 -6.24 1.18 -15.47
CA GLU A 272 -5.21 1.31 -16.50
C GLU A 272 -4.31 2.54 -16.25
N ILE A 273 -4.90 3.68 -15.87
CA ILE A 273 -4.15 4.89 -15.52
C ILE A 273 -3.34 4.69 -14.24
N LEU A 274 -3.91 4.10 -13.18
CA LEU A 274 -3.20 3.88 -11.92
C LEU A 274 -1.97 2.99 -12.13
N SER A 275 -2.08 1.94 -12.95
CA SER A 275 -0.93 1.09 -13.31
C SER A 275 0.14 1.87 -14.09
N ALA A 276 -0.27 2.72 -15.03
CA ALA A 276 0.64 3.61 -15.76
C ALA A 276 1.35 4.62 -14.85
N CYS A 277 0.65 5.14 -13.84
CA CYS A 277 1.23 6.06 -12.85
C CYS A 277 2.20 5.35 -11.91
N ALA A 278 1.92 4.10 -11.52
CA ALA A 278 2.84 3.31 -10.72
C ALA A 278 4.16 3.08 -11.47
N ALA A 279 4.07 2.75 -12.76
CA ALA A 279 5.25 2.65 -13.64
C ALA A 279 6.01 3.97 -13.75
N ALA A 280 5.32 5.10 -13.94
CA ALA A 280 5.93 6.41 -14.00
C ALA A 280 6.58 6.83 -12.66
N GLY A 281 5.98 6.47 -11.52
CA GLY A 281 6.57 6.72 -10.19
C GLY A 281 7.92 6.04 -10.01
N VAL A 282 8.01 4.76 -10.38
CA VAL A 282 9.29 4.01 -10.37
C VAL A 282 10.27 4.55 -11.41
N ALA A 283 9.79 4.93 -12.60
CA ALA A 283 10.64 5.47 -13.65
C ALA A 283 11.32 6.76 -13.23
N VAL A 284 10.62 7.66 -12.55
CA VAL A 284 11.17 8.94 -12.10
C VAL A 284 12.00 8.79 -10.83
N ALA A 285 11.71 7.78 -10.01
CA ALA A 285 12.52 7.37 -8.86
C ALA A 285 13.93 6.90 -9.27
N PHE A 286 14.00 6.01 -10.26
CA PHE A 286 15.26 5.39 -10.69
C PHE A 286 15.84 5.99 -11.97
N GLY A 287 15.20 6.98 -12.58
CA GLY A 287 15.58 7.45 -13.92
C GLY A 287 15.44 6.39 -15.02
N SER A 288 14.66 5.33 -14.78
CA SER A 288 14.59 4.12 -15.60
C SER A 288 13.16 3.90 -16.16
N PRO A 289 12.83 4.43 -17.35
CA PRO A 289 11.49 4.31 -17.92
C PRO A 289 11.10 2.88 -18.30
N ILE A 290 12.03 2.06 -18.81
CA ILE A 290 11.72 0.66 -19.15
C ILE A 290 11.60 -0.16 -17.86
N GLY A 291 12.51 0.04 -16.92
CA GLY A 291 12.48 -0.62 -15.61
C GLY A 291 11.19 -0.32 -14.85
N GLY A 292 10.69 0.91 -14.88
CA GLY A 292 9.42 1.28 -14.25
C GLY A 292 8.20 0.55 -14.83
N VAL A 293 8.14 0.36 -16.15
CA VAL A 293 7.04 -0.40 -16.80
C VAL A 293 7.11 -1.87 -16.44
N LEU A 294 8.31 -2.45 -16.42
CA LEU A 294 8.53 -3.84 -16.01
C LEU A 294 8.20 -4.04 -14.52
N PHE A 295 8.49 -3.07 -13.66
CA PHE A 295 8.07 -3.11 -12.27
C PHE A 295 6.55 -3.19 -12.14
N SER A 296 5.81 -2.37 -12.89
CA SER A 296 4.34 -2.42 -12.85
C SER A 296 3.78 -3.74 -13.38
N LEU A 297 4.51 -4.41 -14.28
CA LEU A 297 4.17 -5.71 -14.85
C LEU A 297 4.47 -6.88 -13.89
N GLU A 298 5.65 -6.86 -13.27
CA GLU A 298 6.15 -7.94 -12.42
C GLU A 298 5.56 -7.90 -11.01
N GLU A 299 5.30 -6.69 -10.47
CA GLU A 299 4.94 -6.51 -9.06
C GLU A 299 3.56 -5.89 -8.81
N MET A 300 3.08 -4.98 -9.67
CA MET A 300 1.84 -4.21 -9.38
C MET A 300 0.56 -4.79 -9.99
N SER A 301 0.61 -5.35 -11.20
CA SER A 301 -0.58 -5.75 -11.94
C SER A 301 -0.48 -7.16 -12.48
N SER A 302 -1.43 -8.01 -12.12
CA SER A 302 -1.48 -9.39 -12.60
C SER A 302 -2.04 -9.54 -14.02
N TYR A 303 -2.79 -8.55 -14.50
CA TYR A 303 -3.27 -8.48 -15.88
C TYR A 303 -2.89 -7.13 -16.48
N PHE A 304 -2.07 -7.17 -17.53
CA PHE A 304 -1.53 -5.95 -18.13
C PHE A 304 -1.67 -5.98 -19.66
N PRO A 305 -2.75 -5.40 -20.21
CA PRO A 305 -2.98 -5.45 -21.65
C PRO A 305 -1.94 -4.60 -22.39
N LEU A 306 -1.55 -5.04 -23.60
CA LEU A 306 -0.54 -4.35 -24.44
C LEU A 306 -0.82 -2.85 -24.64
N LYS A 307 -2.10 -2.45 -24.70
CA LYS A 307 -2.49 -1.03 -24.80
C LYS A 307 -2.11 -0.22 -23.55
N THR A 308 -2.22 -0.83 -22.37
CA THR A 308 -1.80 -0.21 -21.11
C THR A 308 -0.28 -0.19 -20.99
N MET A 309 0.41 -1.19 -21.52
CA MET A 309 1.88 -1.20 -21.62
C MET A 309 2.42 0.01 -22.37
N TRP A 310 1.93 0.25 -23.59
CA TRP A 310 2.35 1.41 -24.38
C TRP A 310 2.03 2.76 -23.70
N ARG A 311 0.86 2.87 -23.05
CA ARG A 311 0.51 4.08 -22.30
C ARG A 311 1.37 4.28 -21.06
N SER A 312 1.72 3.20 -20.37
CA SER A 312 2.59 3.24 -19.19
C SER A 312 4.01 3.67 -19.58
N TYR A 313 4.54 3.09 -20.65
CA TYR A 313 5.82 3.48 -21.22
C TYR A 313 5.85 4.96 -21.62
N PHE A 314 4.82 5.43 -22.34
CA PHE A 314 4.74 6.84 -22.72
C PHE A 314 4.58 7.77 -21.51
N CYS A 315 3.82 7.37 -20.48
CA CYS A 315 3.70 8.13 -19.23
C CYS A 315 5.06 8.26 -18.53
N ALA A 316 5.77 7.14 -18.40
CA ALA A 316 7.09 7.08 -17.79
C ALA A 316 8.10 7.93 -18.56
N LEU A 317 8.13 7.84 -19.89
CA LEU A 317 9.01 8.64 -20.75
C LEU A 317 8.74 10.14 -20.60
N VAL A 318 7.47 10.57 -20.61
CA VAL A 318 7.13 11.98 -20.39
C VAL A 318 7.58 12.44 -19.00
N ALA A 319 7.37 11.61 -17.97
CA ALA A 319 7.73 11.94 -16.61
C ALA A 319 9.25 12.06 -16.41
N THR A 320 10.03 11.12 -16.96
CA THR A 320 11.50 11.17 -16.93
C THR A 320 12.05 12.30 -17.80
N ALA A 321 11.45 12.59 -18.96
CA ALA A 321 11.84 13.72 -19.79
C ALA A 321 11.61 15.06 -19.08
N VAL A 322 10.51 15.22 -18.35
CA VAL A 322 10.26 16.43 -17.55
C VAL A 322 11.25 16.53 -16.38
N LEU A 323 11.54 15.42 -15.70
CA LEU A 323 12.58 15.39 -14.67
C LEU A 323 13.95 15.80 -15.24
N SER A 324 14.32 15.26 -16.41
CA SER A 324 15.55 15.60 -17.13
C SER A 324 15.60 17.09 -17.51
N ALA A 325 14.50 17.63 -18.02
CA ALA A 325 14.40 19.02 -18.44
C ALA A 325 14.50 20.00 -17.25
N MET A 326 14.00 19.60 -16.07
CA MET A 326 14.18 20.36 -14.83
C MET A 326 15.60 20.28 -14.27
N ASN A 327 16.32 19.20 -14.60
CA ASN A 327 17.71 18.94 -14.23
C ASN A 327 18.00 19.29 -12.75
N PRO A 328 17.34 18.60 -11.78
CA PRO A 328 17.36 18.99 -10.37
C PRO A 328 18.77 19.06 -9.79
N PHE A 329 19.71 18.26 -10.31
CA PHE A 329 21.10 18.19 -9.86
C PHE A 329 22.07 19.02 -10.71
N ARG A 330 21.61 19.58 -11.84
CA ARG A 330 22.41 20.27 -12.86
C ARG A 330 23.55 19.45 -13.50
N THR A 331 23.78 18.21 -13.09
CA THR A 331 24.76 17.27 -13.67
C THR A 331 24.33 16.70 -15.02
N GLY A 332 23.05 16.82 -15.37
CA GLY A 332 22.46 16.17 -16.55
C GLY A 332 22.09 14.70 -16.32
N GLN A 333 22.37 14.15 -15.14
CA GLN A 333 21.95 12.81 -14.74
C GLN A 333 20.54 12.85 -14.14
N LEU A 334 19.80 11.75 -14.30
CA LEU A 334 18.43 11.62 -13.78
C LEU A 334 18.39 11.28 -12.29
N VAL A 335 19.42 10.59 -11.81
CA VAL A 335 19.62 10.17 -10.41
C VAL A 335 21.08 10.32 -10.04
N MET A 336 21.36 10.59 -8.76
CA MET A 336 22.72 10.84 -8.25
C MET A 336 23.66 9.64 -8.39
N PHE A 337 23.17 8.41 -8.16
CA PHE A 337 24.01 7.20 -8.21
C PHE A 337 24.18 6.60 -9.63
N GLN A 338 24.09 7.44 -10.67
CA GLN A 338 24.28 7.00 -12.05
C GLN A 338 25.78 6.91 -12.37
N VAL A 339 26.28 5.71 -12.65
CA VAL A 339 27.70 5.44 -12.97
C VAL A 339 27.84 4.82 -14.35
N LYS A 340 29.01 4.92 -14.98
CA LYS A 340 29.31 4.25 -16.25
C LYS A 340 30.49 3.31 -16.05
N TYR A 341 30.35 2.08 -16.54
CA TYR A 341 31.40 1.07 -16.51
C TYR A 341 31.79 0.71 -17.94
N ASP A 342 33.05 0.92 -18.29
CA ASP A 342 33.56 0.65 -19.64
C ASP A 342 34.39 -0.64 -19.71
N ARG A 343 34.53 -1.37 -18.60
CA ARG A 343 35.33 -2.59 -18.48
C ARG A 343 34.53 -3.87 -18.63
N ASP A 344 35.17 -4.91 -19.18
CA ASP A 344 34.64 -6.26 -19.24
C ASP A 344 34.83 -7.00 -17.91
N TRP A 345 33.91 -7.94 -17.62
CA TRP A 345 34.01 -8.84 -16.45
C TRP A 345 34.69 -10.16 -16.84
N HIS A 346 35.24 -10.86 -15.86
CA HIS A 346 35.97 -12.10 -16.08
C HIS A 346 35.23 -13.32 -15.51
N PHE A 347 35.43 -14.51 -16.12
CA PHE A 347 34.71 -15.73 -15.72
C PHE A 347 34.98 -16.16 -14.27
N PHE A 348 36.19 -15.90 -13.74
CA PHE A 348 36.54 -16.25 -12.37
C PHE A 348 35.71 -15.45 -11.33
N GLU A 349 35.19 -14.28 -11.70
CA GLU A 349 34.40 -13.42 -10.82
C GLU A 349 33.03 -14.02 -10.49
N ILE A 350 32.54 -14.97 -11.30
CA ILE A 350 31.26 -15.66 -11.09
C ILE A 350 31.18 -16.30 -9.70
N LEU A 351 32.31 -16.82 -9.18
CA LEU A 351 32.35 -17.39 -7.83
C LEU A 351 31.94 -16.36 -6.77
N PHE A 352 32.47 -15.14 -6.86
CA PHE A 352 32.17 -14.05 -5.93
C PHE A 352 30.77 -13.49 -6.17
N TYR A 353 30.30 -13.46 -7.42
CA TYR A 353 28.93 -13.09 -7.76
C TYR A 353 27.90 -14.04 -7.13
N ILE A 354 28.18 -15.34 -7.09
CA ILE A 354 27.33 -16.32 -6.40
C ILE A 354 27.28 -16.03 -4.89
N ILE A 355 28.41 -15.69 -4.26
CA ILE A 355 28.45 -15.34 -2.82
C ILE A 355 27.60 -14.10 -2.54
N ILE A 356 27.68 -13.08 -3.40
CA ILE A 356 26.85 -11.87 -3.31
C ILE A 356 25.36 -12.21 -3.46
N GLY A 357 25.02 -13.09 -4.40
CA GLY A 357 23.63 -13.56 -4.59
C GLY A 357 23.08 -14.30 -3.37
N ILE A 358 23.88 -15.20 -2.78
CA ILE A 358 23.49 -15.93 -1.55
C ILE A 358 23.25 -14.95 -0.41
N PHE A 359 24.13 -13.97 -0.23
CA PHE A 359 23.95 -12.92 0.77
C PHE A 359 22.65 -12.15 0.54
N GLY A 360 22.35 -11.73 -0.69
CA GLY A 360 21.13 -11.00 -1.03
C GLY A 360 19.85 -11.76 -0.64
N GLY A 361 19.80 -13.06 -0.90
CA GLY A 361 18.65 -13.90 -0.57
C GLY A 361 18.47 -14.10 0.94
N LEU A 362 19.56 -14.42 1.66
CA LEU A 362 19.54 -14.58 3.12
C LEU A 362 19.19 -13.27 3.83
N TYR A 363 19.75 -12.15 3.37
CA TYR A 363 19.45 -10.81 3.86
C TYR A 363 17.96 -10.49 3.69
N GLY A 364 17.38 -10.75 2.51
CA GLY A 364 15.97 -10.52 2.25
C GLY A 364 15.06 -11.30 3.20
N ALA A 365 15.30 -12.60 3.33
CA ALA A 365 14.54 -13.46 4.24
C ALA A 365 14.64 -12.99 5.70
N PHE A 366 15.84 -12.61 6.14
CA PHE A 366 16.09 -12.10 7.49
C PHE A 366 15.33 -10.79 7.75
N VAL A 367 15.48 -9.78 6.88
CA VAL A 367 14.84 -8.47 7.05
C VAL A 367 13.31 -8.59 7.03
N ILE A 368 12.74 -9.37 6.10
CA ILE A 368 11.28 -9.57 6.03
C ILE A 368 10.76 -10.16 7.35
N LYS A 369 11.38 -11.25 7.83
CA LYS A 369 10.93 -11.96 9.03
C LYS A 369 11.00 -11.08 10.28
N TRP A 370 12.09 -10.34 10.46
CA TRP A 370 12.26 -9.47 11.63
C TRP A 370 11.43 -8.20 11.55
N ASN A 371 11.29 -7.61 10.36
CA ASN A 371 10.48 -6.41 10.19
C ASN A 371 9.00 -6.69 10.54
N LEU A 372 8.43 -7.80 10.07
CA LEU A 372 7.05 -8.18 10.40
C LEU A 372 6.84 -8.34 11.92
N ARG A 373 7.84 -8.88 12.64
CA ARG A 373 7.79 -8.99 14.10
C ARG A 373 7.79 -7.63 14.79
N VAL A 374 8.62 -6.70 14.33
CA VAL A 374 8.63 -5.32 14.83
C VAL A 374 7.28 -4.65 14.56
N GLN A 375 6.69 -4.89 13.39
CA GLN A 375 5.37 -4.36 13.03
C GLN A 375 4.25 -4.95 13.89
N ALA A 376 4.30 -6.25 14.22
CA ALA A 376 3.37 -6.89 15.16
C ALA A 376 3.46 -6.24 16.55
N PHE A 377 4.69 -6.05 17.04
CA PHE A 377 4.95 -5.38 18.31
C PHE A 377 4.41 -3.94 18.32
N ARG A 378 4.63 -3.18 17.23
CA ARG A 378 4.11 -1.81 17.08
C ARG A 378 2.59 -1.74 17.13
N LYS A 379 1.92 -2.68 16.46
CA LYS A 379 0.46 -2.75 16.41
C LYS A 379 -0.13 -3.04 17.80
N LYS A 380 0.53 -3.88 18.61
CA LYS A 380 0.09 -4.23 19.98
C LYS A 380 0.40 -3.13 21.00
N TYR A 381 1.60 -2.54 20.99
CA TYR A 381 2.06 -1.68 22.10
C TYR A 381 2.31 -0.20 21.75
N LEU A 382 2.73 0.11 20.51
CA LEU A 382 3.20 1.46 20.13
C LEU A 382 2.15 2.29 19.36
N GLY A 383 0.93 1.77 19.19
CA GLY A 383 -0.12 2.43 18.40
C GLY A 383 -0.41 3.88 18.82
N ASN A 384 -0.40 4.16 20.13
CA ASN A 384 -0.66 5.51 20.66
C ASN A 384 0.57 6.43 20.63
N TYR A 385 1.78 5.88 20.65
CA TYR A 385 3.05 6.60 20.81
C TYR A 385 3.83 6.83 19.51
N ALA A 386 3.14 6.76 18.36
CA ALA A 386 3.75 6.84 17.03
C ALA A 386 4.69 8.04 16.76
N ILE A 387 4.39 9.23 17.31
CA ILE A 387 5.25 10.43 17.14
C ILE A 387 6.53 10.26 17.95
N LEU A 388 6.40 9.86 19.21
CA LEU A 388 7.52 9.65 20.13
C LEU A 388 8.44 8.53 19.67
N GLU A 389 7.88 7.47 19.08
CA GLU A 389 8.67 6.42 18.46
C GLU A 389 9.54 6.96 17.32
N ALA A 390 8.95 7.67 16.36
CA ALA A 390 9.68 8.18 15.20
C ALA A 390 10.80 9.16 15.61
N THR A 391 10.57 10.01 16.62
CA THR A 391 11.57 10.96 17.10
C THR A 391 12.69 10.29 17.89
N LEU A 392 12.39 9.33 18.76
CA LEU A 392 13.41 8.58 19.49
C LEU A 392 14.25 7.72 18.56
N LEU A 393 13.64 7.13 17.53
CA LEU A 393 14.39 6.38 16.52
C LEU A 393 15.29 7.29 15.70
N ALA A 394 14.83 8.48 15.30
CA ALA A 394 15.69 9.46 14.61
C ALA A 394 16.84 9.96 15.50
N ALA A 395 16.60 10.15 16.80
CA ALA A 395 17.66 10.48 17.74
C ALA A 395 18.69 9.34 17.85
N GLY A 396 18.21 8.10 18.00
CA GLY A 396 19.05 6.91 18.10
C GLY A 396 19.84 6.65 16.82
N THR A 397 19.22 6.80 15.65
CA THR A 397 19.93 6.69 14.35
C THR A 397 20.99 7.76 14.23
N ALA A 398 20.70 9.02 14.57
CA ALA A 398 21.70 10.09 14.54
C ALA A 398 22.88 9.82 15.49
N ILE A 399 22.61 9.26 16.67
CA ILE A 399 23.65 8.91 17.65
C ILE A 399 24.58 7.82 17.10
N ILE A 400 24.02 6.77 16.52
CA ILE A 400 24.76 5.60 16.00
C ILE A 400 25.43 5.90 14.66
N ALA A 401 24.80 6.72 13.82
CA ALA A 401 25.26 7.01 12.47
C ALA A 401 26.40 8.03 12.42
N TYR A 402 26.41 9.04 13.30
CA TYR A 402 27.41 10.11 13.25
C TYR A 402 28.88 9.63 13.39
N PRO A 403 29.21 8.65 14.26
CA PRO A 403 30.59 8.16 14.39
C PRO A 403 31.11 7.43 13.14
N ASN A 404 30.22 6.81 12.35
CA ASN A 404 30.62 6.11 11.14
C ASN A 404 30.39 7.02 9.92
N VAL A 405 31.48 7.38 9.25
CA VAL A 405 31.47 8.26 8.07
C VAL A 405 30.43 7.83 7.04
N PHE A 406 30.37 6.53 6.72
CA PHE A 406 29.46 6.03 5.68
C PHE A 406 28.00 6.08 6.12
N LEU A 407 27.71 5.99 7.43
CA LEU A 407 26.35 6.08 7.96
C LEU A 407 25.86 7.51 8.13
N ARG A 408 26.79 8.47 8.32
CA ARG A 408 26.49 9.89 8.54
C ARG A 408 25.89 10.58 7.32
N ILE A 409 26.31 10.17 6.13
CA ILE A 409 25.92 10.71 4.82
C ILE A 409 24.55 10.14 4.40
N ASP A 410 23.83 10.86 3.52
CA ASP A 410 22.58 10.36 2.96
C ASP A 410 22.77 9.03 2.20
N MET A 411 21.74 8.20 2.17
CA MET A 411 21.82 6.88 1.56
C MET A 411 22.03 6.97 0.04
N THR A 412 21.44 7.96 -0.66
CA THR A 412 21.62 8.08 -2.12
C THR A 412 23.04 8.52 -2.49
N GLU A 413 23.61 9.46 -1.75
CA GLU A 413 25.00 9.92 -1.92
C GLU A 413 25.98 8.81 -1.53
N SER A 414 25.69 8.05 -0.47
CA SER A 414 26.51 6.91 -0.09
C SER A 414 26.58 5.84 -1.19
N MET A 415 25.50 5.63 -1.95
CA MET A 415 25.48 4.68 -3.06
C MET A 415 26.34 5.16 -4.24
N GLU A 416 26.29 6.45 -4.56
CA GLU A 416 27.13 7.07 -5.59
C GLU A 416 28.61 6.83 -5.27
N ILE A 417 29.05 7.15 -4.05
CA ILE A 417 30.43 6.95 -3.59
C ILE A 417 30.84 5.47 -3.62
N LEU A 418 29.94 4.55 -3.28
CA LEU A 418 30.21 3.10 -3.30
C LEU A 418 30.37 2.53 -4.72
N PHE A 419 29.74 3.15 -5.71
CA PHE A 419 29.78 2.71 -7.11
C PHE A 419 30.96 3.30 -7.91
N LEU A 420 31.58 4.38 -7.43
CA LEU A 420 32.72 5.02 -8.08
C LEU A 420 33.92 4.08 -8.28
N GLU A 421 34.61 4.26 -9.40
CA GLU A 421 35.88 3.61 -9.72
C GLU A 421 37.04 4.36 -9.05
N CYS A 422 38.07 3.63 -8.61
CA CYS A 422 39.19 4.15 -7.85
C CYS A 422 40.29 4.87 -8.67
N GLU A 423 40.05 5.18 -9.95
CA GLU A 423 41.08 5.69 -10.89
C GLU A 423 40.95 7.18 -11.26
N GLY A 424 39.86 7.85 -10.90
CA GLY A 424 39.74 9.31 -10.98
C GLY A 424 40.13 9.93 -9.65
N GLY A 425 40.95 10.99 -9.64
CA GLY A 425 41.57 11.60 -8.45
C GLY A 425 40.65 12.15 -7.34
N GLU A 426 39.38 11.75 -7.28
CA GLU A 426 38.44 12.05 -6.21
C GLU A 426 38.35 10.87 -5.24
N ASP A 427 39.35 10.78 -4.36
CA ASP A 427 39.40 9.73 -3.35
C ASP A 427 38.63 10.19 -2.09
N TYR A 428 37.33 9.88 -2.01
CA TYR A 428 36.51 10.27 -0.86
C TYR A 428 37.05 9.63 0.43
N GLN A 429 37.77 10.43 1.22
CA GLN A 429 38.40 10.04 2.50
C GLN A 429 39.29 8.79 2.43
N GLY A 430 39.92 8.53 1.28
CA GLY A 430 40.83 7.39 1.08
C GLY A 430 40.11 6.04 1.08
N LEU A 431 38.93 5.96 0.46
CA LEU A 431 38.20 4.71 0.26
C LEU A 431 39.02 3.72 -0.60
N CYS A 432 39.80 4.25 -1.55
CA CYS A 432 40.64 3.49 -2.47
C CYS A 432 42.11 3.40 -2.03
N ASP A 433 42.46 4.05 -0.92
CA ASP A 433 43.82 4.10 -0.38
C ASP A 433 44.26 2.73 0.17
N ALA A 434 45.42 2.25 -0.28
CA ALA A 434 45.93 0.92 0.04
C ALA A 434 46.25 0.76 1.54
N ASP A 435 46.72 1.83 2.17
CA ASP A 435 47.17 1.84 3.57
C ASP A 435 45.99 1.73 4.56
N LYS A 436 44.78 2.11 4.13
CA LYS A 436 43.57 2.11 4.97
C LYS A 436 42.60 0.96 4.68
N ARG A 437 42.96 0.03 3.80
CA ARG A 437 42.07 -1.06 3.35
C ARG A 437 41.44 -1.86 4.49
N PHE A 438 42.23 -2.27 5.48
CA PHE A 438 41.69 -3.04 6.61
C PHE A 438 40.66 -2.23 7.41
N TRP A 439 40.94 -0.94 7.65
CA TRP A 439 40.02 -0.05 8.35
C TRP A 439 38.74 0.20 7.53
N ASN A 440 38.86 0.38 6.21
CA ASN A 440 37.73 0.52 5.29
C ASN A 440 36.85 -0.73 5.27
N ILE A 441 37.43 -1.93 5.18
CA ILE A 441 36.70 -3.22 5.22
C ILE A 441 35.94 -3.36 6.54
N MET A 442 36.59 -3.10 7.68
CA MET A 442 35.94 -3.18 9.00
C MET A 442 34.83 -2.13 9.16
N SER A 443 35.08 -0.89 8.73
CA SER A 443 34.11 0.20 8.79
C SER A 443 32.87 -0.07 7.92
N LEU A 444 33.07 -0.57 6.70
CA LEU A 444 31.99 -0.97 5.78
C LEU A 444 31.20 -2.15 6.33
N THR A 445 31.86 -3.17 6.86
CA THR A 445 31.19 -4.35 7.46
C THR A 445 30.32 -3.94 8.65
N ILE A 446 30.84 -3.10 9.55
CA ILE A 446 30.08 -2.55 10.67
C ILE A 446 28.91 -1.70 10.14
N ALA A 447 29.13 -0.89 9.11
CA ALA A 447 28.06 -0.11 8.48
C ALA A 447 26.96 -1.01 7.89
N THR A 448 27.30 -2.11 7.21
CA THR A 448 26.35 -3.09 6.68
C THR A 448 25.47 -3.66 7.79
N VAL A 449 26.08 -4.10 8.89
CA VAL A 449 25.36 -4.68 10.04
C VAL A 449 24.47 -3.65 10.72
N LEU A 450 24.99 -2.46 11.02
CA LEU A 450 24.22 -1.39 11.66
C LEU A 450 23.07 -0.92 10.77
N ARG A 451 23.29 -0.70 9.46
CA ARG A 451 22.21 -0.36 8.52
C ARG A 451 21.13 -1.42 8.50
N MET A 452 21.48 -2.70 8.47
CA MET A 452 20.51 -3.79 8.48
C MET A 452 19.56 -3.69 9.67
N PHE A 453 20.08 -3.48 10.88
CA PHE A 453 19.25 -3.28 12.07
C PHE A 453 18.44 -1.99 12.02
N LEU A 454 19.03 -0.88 11.58
CA LEU A 454 18.35 0.40 11.47
C LEU A 454 17.20 0.35 10.46
N VAL A 455 17.34 -0.37 9.35
CA VAL A 455 16.27 -0.57 8.35
C VAL A 455 15.13 -1.40 8.95
N ILE A 456 15.44 -2.51 9.62
CA ILE A 456 14.42 -3.38 10.25
C ILE A 456 13.55 -2.59 11.23
N ILE A 457 14.18 -1.72 12.03
CA ILE A 457 13.47 -0.90 13.02
C ILE A 457 12.81 0.30 12.34
N SER A 458 13.49 1.07 11.48
CA SER A 458 12.93 2.30 10.89
C SER A 458 11.78 2.03 9.92
N TYR A 459 11.82 0.92 9.19
CA TYR A 459 10.76 0.57 8.25
C TYR A 459 9.49 0.15 9.02
N GLY A 460 8.43 0.97 8.92
CA GLY A 460 7.18 0.75 9.62
C GLY A 460 6.78 1.81 10.63
N CYS A 461 7.68 2.77 10.91
CA CYS A 461 7.33 4.00 11.61
C CYS A 461 6.17 4.72 10.90
N LYS A 462 5.38 5.51 11.64
CA LYS A 462 4.25 6.30 11.11
C LYS A 462 4.70 7.56 10.36
N VAL A 463 5.69 7.41 9.49
CA VAL A 463 6.22 8.43 8.55
C VAL A 463 6.23 7.83 7.14
N PRO A 464 6.29 8.64 6.06
CA PRO A 464 6.45 8.11 4.72
C PRO A 464 7.83 7.45 4.60
N ALA A 465 7.87 6.15 4.26
CA ALA A 465 9.10 5.38 4.26
C ALA A 465 9.12 4.35 3.12
N GLY A 466 10.20 4.32 2.35
CA GLY A 466 10.51 3.31 1.36
C GLY A 466 11.70 2.44 1.78
N ILE A 467 11.70 1.17 1.38
CA ILE A 467 12.74 0.20 1.75
C ILE A 467 13.79 -0.03 0.64
N PHE A 468 13.54 0.46 -0.59
CA PHE A 468 14.32 0.12 -1.78
C PHE A 468 15.78 0.62 -1.68
N VAL A 469 15.97 1.94 -1.52
CA VAL A 469 17.31 2.58 -1.41
C VAL A 469 18.10 2.09 -0.19
N PRO A 470 17.53 2.02 1.03
CA PRO A 470 18.27 1.48 2.17
C PRO A 470 18.76 0.05 1.95
N SER A 471 17.97 -0.79 1.27
CA SER A 471 18.36 -2.16 0.94
C SER A 471 19.45 -2.24 -0.10
N MET A 472 19.37 -1.40 -1.15
CA MET A 472 20.44 -1.26 -2.14
C MET A 472 21.74 -0.77 -1.49
N ALA A 473 21.69 0.19 -0.56
CA ALA A 473 22.87 0.68 0.14
C ALA A 473 23.53 -0.40 1.02
N ILE A 474 22.73 -1.24 1.69
CA ILE A 474 23.25 -2.41 2.43
C ILE A 474 23.94 -3.38 1.48
N GLY A 475 23.27 -3.73 0.38
CA GLY A 475 23.86 -4.57 -0.67
C GLY A 475 25.13 -4.00 -1.27
N ALA A 476 25.16 -2.70 -1.56
CA ALA A 476 26.31 -1.99 -2.08
C ALA A 476 27.49 -2.00 -1.10
N SER A 477 27.24 -1.77 0.18
CA SER A 477 28.29 -1.83 1.21
C SER A 477 28.92 -3.23 1.33
N PHE A 478 28.09 -4.29 1.30
CA PHE A 478 28.58 -5.67 1.32
C PHE A 478 29.33 -6.01 0.02
N GLY A 479 28.76 -5.65 -1.13
CA GLY A 479 29.39 -5.85 -2.44
C GLY A 479 30.74 -5.14 -2.57
N ARG A 480 30.84 -3.88 -2.12
CA ARG A 480 32.10 -3.13 -2.08
C ARG A 480 33.13 -3.81 -1.17
N THR A 481 32.68 -4.32 -0.02
CA THR A 481 33.55 -5.06 0.91
C THR A 481 34.12 -6.30 0.23
N VAL A 482 33.30 -7.09 -0.47
CA VAL A 482 33.75 -8.24 -1.25
C VAL A 482 34.71 -7.81 -2.36
N GLY A 483 34.39 -6.74 -3.11
CA GLY A 483 35.25 -6.22 -4.17
C GLY A 483 36.65 -5.80 -3.69
N ILE A 484 36.75 -5.11 -2.55
CA ILE A 484 38.04 -4.73 -1.94
C ILE A 484 38.82 -5.97 -1.47
N ILE A 485 38.13 -6.98 -0.93
CA ILE A 485 38.77 -8.25 -0.55
C ILE A 485 39.33 -8.98 -1.78
N VAL A 486 38.58 -9.05 -2.87
CA VAL A 486 39.01 -9.69 -4.12
C VAL A 486 40.21 -8.95 -4.73
N GLN A 487 40.18 -7.61 -4.72
CA GLN A 487 41.31 -6.78 -5.11
C GLN A 487 42.56 -7.05 -4.25
N ALA A 488 42.40 -7.16 -2.93
CA ALA A 488 43.51 -7.47 -2.03
C ALA A 488 44.10 -8.87 -2.27
N ILE A 489 43.27 -9.87 -2.62
CA ILE A 489 43.72 -11.23 -2.96
C ILE A 489 44.53 -11.22 -4.26
N TYR A 490 44.09 -10.45 -5.25
CA TYR A 490 44.79 -10.29 -6.52
C TYR A 490 46.18 -9.67 -6.34
N GLU A 491 46.26 -8.57 -5.59
CA GLU A 491 47.55 -7.89 -5.33
C GLU A 491 48.51 -8.73 -4.49
N ALA A 492 48.00 -9.58 -3.58
CA ALA A 492 48.82 -10.50 -2.81
C ALA A 492 49.36 -11.67 -3.66
N ASN A 493 48.62 -12.13 -4.68
CA ASN A 493 48.98 -13.29 -5.50
C ASN A 493 48.81 -13.04 -7.02
N PRO A 494 49.55 -12.08 -7.60
CA PRO A 494 49.36 -11.66 -8.99
C PRO A 494 49.74 -12.73 -10.01
N THR A 495 50.59 -13.70 -9.65
CA THR A 495 51.07 -14.77 -10.55
C THR A 495 50.22 -16.05 -10.51
N SER A 496 49.13 -16.07 -9.74
CA SER A 496 48.30 -17.27 -9.64
C SER A 496 47.50 -17.52 -10.92
N VAL A 497 47.31 -18.80 -11.27
CA VAL A 497 46.58 -19.24 -12.48
C VAL A 497 45.14 -18.70 -12.51
N PHE A 498 44.58 -18.39 -11.34
CA PHE A 498 43.23 -17.85 -11.19
C PHE A 498 43.07 -16.45 -11.82
N PHE A 499 44.14 -15.66 -11.90
CA PHE A 499 44.13 -14.29 -12.43
C PHE A 499 44.84 -14.14 -13.78
N SER A 500 45.12 -15.25 -14.49
CA SER A 500 45.86 -15.21 -15.77
C SER A 500 45.11 -14.53 -16.92
N ALA A 501 43.80 -14.25 -16.75
CA ALA A 501 42.98 -13.55 -17.74
C ALA A 501 43.07 -12.01 -17.65
N CYS A 502 43.71 -11.49 -16.59
CA CYS A 502 43.90 -10.06 -16.37
C CYS A 502 44.97 -9.49 -17.31
N LYS A 503 44.70 -8.33 -17.92
CA LYS A 503 45.71 -7.61 -18.70
C LYS A 503 46.68 -6.87 -17.75
N PRO A 504 47.98 -6.77 -18.08
CA PRO A 504 48.97 -6.15 -17.20
C PRO A 504 48.86 -4.62 -17.09
N ASP A 505 48.26 -3.94 -18.07
CA ASP A 505 48.20 -2.48 -18.16
C ASP A 505 46.89 -1.86 -17.63
N GLU A 506 45.91 -2.68 -17.20
CA GLU A 506 44.60 -2.24 -16.69
C GLU A 506 44.31 -2.94 -15.35
N PRO A 507 43.77 -2.24 -14.31
CA PRO A 507 43.37 -2.90 -13.07
C PRO A 507 42.26 -3.92 -13.36
N CYS A 508 42.55 -5.18 -13.03
CA CYS A 508 41.69 -6.30 -13.37
C CYS A 508 40.35 -6.31 -12.63
N ILE A 509 40.32 -5.78 -11.41
CA ILE A 509 39.16 -5.83 -10.51
C ILE A 509 38.73 -4.41 -10.19
N THR A 510 37.46 -4.12 -10.44
CA THR A 510 36.81 -2.85 -10.10
C THR A 510 35.84 -3.05 -8.93
N PRO A 511 36.18 -2.64 -7.69
CA PRO A 511 35.30 -2.86 -6.54
C PRO A 511 33.90 -2.24 -6.67
N GLY A 512 33.73 -1.21 -7.51
CA GLY A 512 32.46 -0.57 -7.79
C GLY A 512 31.44 -1.52 -8.45
N THR A 513 31.88 -2.41 -9.33
CA THR A 513 30.99 -3.36 -10.02
C THR A 513 30.43 -4.41 -9.05
N TYR A 514 31.23 -4.83 -8.07
CA TYR A 514 30.79 -5.71 -6.99
C TYR A 514 29.77 -5.01 -6.07
N ALA A 515 29.97 -3.73 -5.76
CA ALA A 515 29.01 -2.92 -5.01
C ALA A 515 27.68 -2.82 -5.77
N PHE A 516 27.74 -2.55 -7.06
CA PHE A 516 26.57 -2.50 -7.93
C PHE A 516 25.79 -3.83 -7.97
N LEU A 517 26.47 -4.96 -8.16
CA LEU A 517 25.86 -6.29 -8.12
C LEU A 517 25.29 -6.62 -6.73
N GLY A 518 25.95 -6.19 -5.66
CA GLY A 518 25.45 -6.32 -4.30
C GLY A 518 24.17 -5.53 -4.05
N ALA A 519 24.06 -4.31 -4.58
CA ALA A 519 22.84 -3.52 -4.52
C ALA A 519 21.66 -4.23 -5.23
N ALA A 520 21.92 -4.79 -6.42
CA ALA A 520 20.93 -5.57 -7.16
C ALA A 520 20.47 -6.82 -6.39
N ALA A 521 21.41 -7.56 -5.79
CA ALA A 521 21.13 -8.75 -4.98
C ALA A 521 20.24 -8.42 -3.77
N ALA A 522 20.59 -7.39 -2.99
CA ALA A 522 19.83 -7.02 -1.81
C ALA A 522 18.42 -6.48 -2.13
N LEU A 523 18.28 -5.72 -3.23
CA LEU A 523 16.97 -5.25 -3.70
C LEU A 523 16.09 -6.42 -4.15
N SER A 524 16.64 -7.33 -4.97
CA SER A 524 15.93 -8.52 -5.44
C SER A 524 15.54 -9.43 -4.27
N GLY A 525 16.41 -9.60 -3.28
CA GLY A 525 16.15 -10.42 -2.10
C GLY A 525 14.97 -9.95 -1.25
N ILE A 526 14.78 -8.64 -1.08
CA ILE A 526 13.65 -8.08 -0.30
C ILE A 526 12.35 -8.01 -1.09
N MET A 527 12.43 -7.63 -2.37
CA MET A 527 11.25 -7.38 -3.19
C MET A 527 10.79 -8.61 -3.99
N HIS A 528 11.63 -9.64 -4.12
CA HIS A 528 11.37 -10.83 -4.96
C HIS A 528 11.06 -10.48 -6.43
N ILE A 529 11.64 -9.39 -6.94
CA ILE A 529 11.60 -8.98 -8.35
C ILE A 529 12.94 -9.27 -9.02
N THR A 530 12.91 -9.62 -10.30
CA THR A 530 14.06 -10.13 -11.05
C THR A 530 14.34 -9.32 -12.30
N VAL A 531 13.51 -9.48 -13.33
CA VAL A 531 13.69 -8.84 -14.64
C VAL A 531 13.71 -7.33 -14.50
N THR A 532 12.85 -6.79 -13.65
CA THR A 532 12.80 -5.37 -13.33
C THR A 532 14.11 -4.86 -12.75
N VAL A 533 14.71 -5.57 -11.79
CA VAL A 533 15.96 -5.14 -11.14
C VAL A 533 17.08 -5.10 -12.16
N VAL A 534 17.22 -6.15 -12.98
CA VAL A 534 18.26 -6.20 -14.02
C VAL A 534 18.13 -5.02 -14.99
N VAL A 535 16.91 -4.69 -15.43
CA VAL A 535 16.69 -3.58 -16.37
C VAL A 535 16.93 -2.21 -15.73
N ILE A 536 16.48 -2.00 -14.49
CA ILE A 536 16.77 -0.76 -13.75
C ILE A 536 18.28 -0.57 -13.62
N MET A 537 18.98 -1.61 -13.19
CA MET A 537 20.42 -1.61 -12.98
C MET A 537 21.17 -1.37 -14.31
N PHE A 538 20.72 -1.97 -15.40
CA PHE A 538 21.25 -1.72 -16.74
C PHE A 538 21.02 -0.28 -17.22
N GLU A 539 19.81 0.28 -17.08
CA GLU A 539 19.54 1.66 -17.51
C GLU A 539 20.33 2.70 -16.69
N LEU A 540 20.59 2.41 -15.41
CA LEU A 540 21.43 3.23 -14.55
C LEU A 540 22.91 3.21 -14.98
N THR A 541 23.44 2.03 -15.28
CA THR A 541 24.86 1.89 -15.63
C THR A 541 25.20 2.25 -17.07
N GLY A 542 24.22 2.09 -17.97
CA GLY A 542 24.43 2.19 -19.41
C GLY A 542 25.34 1.09 -20.00
N ALA A 543 25.83 0.16 -19.17
CA ALA A 543 26.79 -0.86 -19.55
C ALA A 543 26.10 -2.20 -19.85
N LEU A 544 26.06 -2.57 -21.14
CA LEU A 544 25.44 -3.82 -21.60
C LEU A 544 26.18 -5.07 -21.09
N THR A 545 27.49 -4.95 -20.84
CA THR A 545 28.39 -6.05 -20.46
C THR A 545 28.01 -6.69 -19.12
N TYR A 546 27.50 -5.89 -18.17
CA TYR A 546 27.13 -6.33 -16.82
C TYR A 546 25.72 -6.91 -16.69
N ILE A 547 24.94 -6.98 -17.78
CA ILE A 547 23.61 -7.60 -17.76
C ILE A 547 23.69 -9.07 -17.34
N LEU A 548 24.65 -9.83 -17.90
CA LEU A 548 24.77 -11.26 -17.61
C LEU A 548 25.18 -11.54 -16.15
N PRO A 549 26.24 -10.91 -15.60
CA PRO A 549 26.54 -10.99 -14.17
C PRO A 549 25.35 -10.65 -13.27
N THR A 550 24.63 -9.57 -13.59
CA THR A 550 23.46 -9.14 -12.82
C THR A 550 22.36 -10.21 -12.83
N MET A 551 22.09 -10.83 -13.99
CA MET A 551 21.12 -11.93 -14.10
C MET A 551 21.54 -13.16 -13.28
N ILE A 552 22.83 -13.50 -13.24
CA ILE A 552 23.34 -14.62 -12.44
C ILE A 552 23.13 -14.33 -10.95
N VAL A 553 23.55 -13.16 -10.47
CA VAL A 553 23.42 -12.74 -9.07
C VAL A 553 21.95 -12.72 -8.63
N VAL A 554 21.07 -12.11 -9.44
CA VAL A 554 19.63 -12.04 -9.18
C VAL A 554 18.98 -13.43 -9.23
N GLY A 555 19.42 -14.30 -10.15
CA GLY A 555 18.95 -15.69 -10.23
C GLY A 555 19.29 -16.50 -8.98
N VAL A 556 20.54 -16.41 -8.50
CA VAL A 556 20.98 -17.05 -7.24
C VAL A 556 20.22 -16.47 -6.05
N THR A 557 20.08 -15.15 -5.99
CA THR A 557 19.32 -14.45 -4.94
C THR A 557 17.89 -15.00 -4.86
N LYS A 558 17.19 -15.08 -6.00
CA LYS A 558 15.83 -15.60 -6.06
C LYS A 558 15.75 -17.06 -5.61
N ALA A 559 16.65 -17.91 -6.09
CA ALA A 559 16.69 -19.32 -5.70
C ALA A 559 16.86 -19.49 -4.18
N VAL A 560 17.72 -18.69 -3.56
CA VAL A 560 17.90 -18.70 -2.10
C VAL A 560 16.68 -18.15 -1.38
N SER A 561 16.09 -17.05 -1.84
CA SER A 561 14.90 -16.46 -1.22
C SER A 561 13.69 -17.40 -1.22
N GLU A 562 13.46 -18.14 -2.31
CA GLU A 562 12.34 -19.10 -2.43
C GLU A 562 12.45 -20.27 -1.44
N LEU A 563 13.66 -20.61 -0.95
CA LEU A 563 13.86 -21.63 0.08
C LEU A 563 13.37 -21.19 1.47
N PHE A 564 13.42 -19.89 1.78
CA PHE A 564 13.09 -19.36 3.10
C PHE A 564 11.67 -18.77 3.21
N GLY A 565 11.03 -18.46 2.09
CA GLY A 565 9.65 -17.97 2.11
C GLY A 565 9.11 -17.60 0.73
N LYS A 566 7.78 -17.66 0.62
CA LYS A 566 7.04 -17.21 -0.56
C LYS A 566 6.73 -15.71 -0.49
N GLY A 567 6.94 -14.99 -1.58
CA GLY A 567 6.57 -13.57 -1.74
C GLY A 567 7.54 -12.55 -1.12
N GLY A 568 7.55 -11.34 -1.69
CA GLY A 568 8.37 -10.22 -1.21
C GLY A 568 7.75 -9.47 -0.02
N ILE A 569 8.43 -8.42 0.46
CA ILE A 569 7.97 -7.61 1.60
C ILE A 569 6.57 -7.00 1.38
N ALA A 570 6.26 -6.57 0.15
CA ALA A 570 4.97 -5.97 -0.16
C ALA A 570 3.82 -6.96 0.00
N ASP A 571 4.00 -8.20 -0.48
CA ASP A 571 3.04 -9.30 -0.33
C ASP A 571 2.87 -9.66 1.14
N ARG A 572 3.97 -9.84 1.85
CA ARG A 572 3.93 -10.16 3.28
C ARG A 572 3.24 -9.09 4.12
N MET A 573 3.36 -7.82 3.74
CA MET A 573 2.66 -6.73 4.42
C MET A 573 1.14 -6.72 4.10
N ILE A 574 0.72 -7.15 2.91
CA ILE A 574 -0.69 -7.33 2.55
C ILE A 574 -1.33 -8.38 3.47
N TRP A 575 -0.66 -9.53 3.60
CA TRP A 575 -1.06 -10.60 4.51
C TRP A 575 -1.10 -10.14 5.96
N PHE A 576 -0.04 -9.46 6.43
CA PHE A 576 0.05 -8.96 7.81
C PHE A 576 -1.03 -7.93 8.17
N ASN A 577 -1.42 -7.07 7.21
CA ASN A 577 -2.49 -6.10 7.42
C ASN A 577 -3.90 -6.72 7.35
N GLY A 578 -4.02 -7.96 6.86
CA GLY A 578 -5.29 -8.61 6.58
C GLY A 578 -6.02 -7.91 5.44
N PHE A 579 -5.30 -7.52 4.37
CA PHE A 579 -5.96 -6.97 3.19
C PHE A 579 -6.51 -8.09 2.32
N PRO A 580 -7.71 -7.93 1.75
CA PRO A 580 -8.24 -8.94 0.85
C PRO A 580 -7.44 -8.86 -0.44
N PHE A 581 -6.63 -9.86 -0.71
CA PHE A 581 -5.82 -9.92 -1.91
C PHE A 581 -5.78 -11.36 -2.38
N LEU A 582 -6.23 -11.56 -3.61
CA LEU A 582 -6.18 -12.87 -4.25
C LEU A 582 -4.89 -12.90 -5.06
N ASP A 583 -3.83 -13.48 -4.50
CA ASP A 583 -2.54 -13.53 -5.17
C ASP A 583 -2.63 -14.37 -6.45
N ASN A 584 -2.04 -13.88 -7.54
CA ASN A 584 -1.96 -14.61 -8.81
C ASN A 584 -0.69 -15.46 -8.93
N LYS A 585 0.31 -15.23 -8.07
CA LYS A 585 1.59 -15.96 -8.09
C LYS A 585 1.49 -17.34 -7.41
N GLU A 586 0.44 -17.55 -6.60
CA GLU A 586 0.25 -18.77 -5.82
C GLU A 586 -0.96 -19.58 -6.33
N ASP A 587 -0.67 -20.75 -6.88
CA ASP A 587 -1.64 -21.79 -7.19
C ASP A 587 -1.83 -22.66 -5.96
N HIS A 588 -2.88 -22.35 -5.19
CA HIS A 588 -3.32 -23.19 -4.09
C HIS A 588 -4.24 -24.27 -4.64
N ASN A 589 -3.87 -25.54 -4.47
CA ASN A 589 -4.75 -26.67 -4.71
C ASN A 589 -5.42 -27.04 -3.39
N PHE A 590 -6.63 -26.54 -3.16
CA PHE A 590 -7.45 -26.86 -2.00
C PHE A 590 -8.12 -28.23 -2.13
N GLY A 591 -8.35 -28.72 -3.36
CA GLY A 591 -9.00 -30.00 -3.63
C GLY A 591 -10.48 -30.07 -3.20
N VAL A 592 -11.10 -28.91 -2.93
CA VAL A 592 -12.48 -28.81 -2.46
C VAL A 592 -13.42 -28.25 -3.52
N SER A 593 -14.67 -28.70 -3.47
CA SER A 593 -15.72 -28.17 -4.32
C SER A 593 -16.27 -26.86 -3.77
N VAL A 594 -16.68 -25.98 -4.69
CA VAL A 594 -17.24 -24.66 -4.37
C VAL A 594 -18.49 -24.74 -3.50
N SER A 595 -19.22 -25.86 -3.53
CA SER A 595 -20.36 -26.12 -2.66
C SER A 595 -20.06 -26.01 -1.15
N GLN A 596 -18.81 -26.20 -0.74
CA GLN A 596 -18.40 -26.09 0.68
C GLN A 596 -18.13 -24.63 1.10
N VAL A 597 -17.80 -23.77 0.13
CA VAL A 597 -17.43 -22.36 0.37
C VAL A 597 -18.61 -21.41 0.12
N MET A 598 -19.52 -21.79 -0.78
CA MET A 598 -20.65 -20.93 -1.16
C MET A 598 -21.60 -20.62 -0.01
N ARG A 599 -22.20 -19.43 -0.04
CA ARG A 599 -23.37 -19.13 0.80
C ARG A 599 -24.61 -19.78 0.21
N SER A 600 -25.21 -20.71 0.95
CA SER A 600 -26.44 -21.42 0.57
C SER A 600 -27.71 -20.59 0.81
N SER A 601 -27.73 -19.76 1.86
CA SER A 601 -28.86 -18.87 2.16
C SER A 601 -28.72 -17.54 1.42
N VAL A 602 -29.31 -17.46 0.23
CA VAL A 602 -29.29 -16.27 -0.62
C VAL A 602 -30.67 -15.60 -0.65
N VAL A 603 -30.71 -14.28 -0.44
CA VAL A 603 -31.92 -13.47 -0.61
C VAL A 603 -32.11 -13.21 -2.11
N SER A 604 -33.11 -13.85 -2.71
CA SER A 604 -33.46 -13.72 -4.13
C SER A 604 -34.73 -12.90 -4.34
N LEU A 605 -34.82 -12.21 -5.48
CA LEU A 605 -36.02 -11.49 -5.90
C LEU A 605 -36.81 -12.33 -6.93
N PRO A 606 -38.12 -12.60 -6.72
CA PRO A 606 -38.92 -13.30 -7.72
C PRO A 606 -39.20 -12.40 -8.93
N ALA A 607 -39.23 -13.01 -10.13
CA ALA A 607 -39.34 -12.31 -11.40
C ALA A 607 -40.67 -11.56 -11.56
N SER A 608 -41.74 -12.12 -10.98
CA SER A 608 -43.08 -11.54 -10.95
C SER A 608 -43.72 -11.83 -9.60
N GLY A 609 -43.83 -10.83 -8.72
CA GLY A 609 -44.57 -11.04 -7.47
C GLY A 609 -44.30 -10.05 -6.33
N MET A 610 -43.13 -9.43 -6.29
CA MET A 610 -42.76 -8.56 -5.17
C MET A 610 -43.35 -7.15 -5.35
N THR A 611 -43.95 -6.59 -4.30
CA THR A 611 -44.43 -5.20 -4.32
C THR A 611 -43.30 -4.23 -4.01
N LEU A 612 -43.43 -2.98 -4.46
CA LEU A 612 -42.46 -1.93 -4.15
C LEU A 612 -42.23 -1.77 -2.64
N SER A 613 -43.28 -1.91 -1.82
CA SER A 613 -43.17 -1.86 -0.35
C SER A 613 -42.29 -2.96 0.27
N GLU A 614 -42.11 -4.10 -0.41
CA GLU A 614 -41.24 -5.19 0.03
C GLU A 614 -39.80 -5.01 -0.47
N VAL A 615 -39.62 -4.39 -1.64
CA VAL A 615 -38.29 -4.10 -2.20
C VAL A 615 -37.60 -2.92 -1.48
N GLU A 616 -38.35 -1.88 -1.09
CA GLU A 616 -37.82 -0.71 -0.40
C GLU A 616 -37.05 -1.02 0.91
N PRO A 617 -37.53 -1.88 1.83
CA PRO A 617 -36.77 -2.25 3.02
C PRO A 617 -35.51 -3.06 2.68
N LEU A 618 -35.56 -3.95 1.68
CA LEU A 618 -34.38 -4.68 1.20
C LEU A 618 -33.33 -3.72 0.59
N LEU A 619 -33.78 -2.63 -0.03
CA LEU A 619 -32.91 -1.56 -0.53
C LEU A 619 -32.44 -0.60 0.56
N ALA A 620 -33.08 -0.58 1.73
CA ALA A 620 -32.68 0.23 2.88
C ALA A 620 -31.61 -0.47 3.72
N ASP A 621 -31.60 -1.81 3.74
CA ASP A 621 -30.55 -2.60 4.37
C ASP A 621 -29.22 -2.45 3.63
N ASP A 622 -28.16 -2.00 4.31
CA ASP A 622 -26.81 -1.78 3.76
C ASP A 622 -25.98 -3.05 3.53
N ASN A 623 -26.46 -4.20 4.03
CA ASN A 623 -25.74 -5.47 3.95
C ASN A 623 -25.67 -6.06 2.53
N TYR A 624 -26.67 -5.79 1.69
CA TYR A 624 -26.77 -6.37 0.35
C TYR A 624 -26.43 -5.37 -0.75
N GLN A 625 -25.66 -5.84 -1.74
CA GLN A 625 -25.14 -5.01 -2.84
C GLN A 625 -25.71 -5.40 -4.22
N GLY A 626 -26.41 -6.54 -4.29
CA GLY A 626 -27.15 -7.01 -5.44
C GLY A 626 -27.92 -8.27 -5.10
N PHE A 627 -28.82 -8.66 -5.99
CA PHE A 627 -29.77 -9.73 -5.75
C PHE A 627 -29.90 -10.62 -7.00
N PRO A 628 -29.85 -11.94 -6.86
CA PRO A 628 -30.22 -12.84 -7.95
C PRO A 628 -31.73 -12.82 -8.15
N ILE A 629 -32.14 -12.94 -9.41
CA ILE A 629 -33.53 -12.96 -9.83
C ILE A 629 -33.91 -14.39 -10.17
N VAL A 630 -34.96 -14.87 -9.53
CA VAL A 630 -35.50 -16.22 -9.73
C VAL A 630 -36.90 -16.16 -10.31
N THR A 631 -37.33 -17.17 -11.06
CA THR A 631 -38.71 -17.20 -11.60
C THR A 631 -39.76 -17.14 -10.48
N ASP A 632 -39.61 -18.00 -9.49
CA ASP A 632 -40.45 -18.08 -8.30
C ASP A 632 -39.62 -18.53 -7.08
N ASN A 633 -40.08 -18.22 -5.87
CA ASN A 633 -39.38 -18.59 -4.64
C ASN A 633 -39.32 -20.11 -4.42
N ASN A 634 -40.27 -20.85 -5.00
CA ASN A 634 -40.32 -22.31 -4.90
C ASN A 634 -39.45 -23.01 -5.96
N SER A 635 -39.51 -22.55 -7.21
CA SER A 635 -38.72 -23.15 -8.30
C SER A 635 -37.23 -22.81 -8.18
N LYS A 636 -36.92 -21.61 -7.66
CA LYS A 636 -35.57 -21.01 -7.59
C LYS A 636 -34.81 -21.04 -8.91
N THR A 637 -35.50 -21.12 -10.05
CA THR A 637 -34.85 -21.13 -11.36
C THR A 637 -34.24 -19.77 -11.62
N LEU A 638 -32.93 -19.71 -11.88
CA LEU A 638 -32.18 -18.49 -12.09
C LEU A 638 -32.58 -17.83 -13.42
N VAL A 639 -32.92 -16.55 -13.37
CA VAL A 639 -33.30 -15.73 -14.53
C VAL A 639 -32.24 -14.67 -14.81
N GLY A 640 -31.62 -14.13 -13.76
CA GLY A 640 -30.61 -13.10 -13.90
C GLY A 640 -30.11 -12.54 -12.58
N TYR A 641 -29.44 -11.41 -12.63
CA TYR A 641 -28.89 -10.71 -11.47
C TYR A 641 -29.12 -9.20 -11.60
N ILE A 642 -29.39 -8.52 -10.50
CA ILE A 642 -29.53 -7.06 -10.48
C ILE A 642 -28.74 -6.44 -9.32
N GLY A 643 -27.93 -5.43 -9.63
CA GLY A 643 -27.21 -4.67 -8.62
C GLY A 643 -28.13 -3.73 -7.86
N ARG A 644 -27.83 -3.48 -6.58
CA ARG A 644 -28.60 -2.56 -5.75
C ARG A 644 -28.63 -1.13 -6.30
N THR A 645 -27.50 -0.66 -6.82
CA THR A 645 -27.39 0.68 -7.42
C THR A 645 -28.29 0.82 -8.65
N GLU A 646 -28.36 -0.23 -9.47
CA GLU A 646 -29.19 -0.29 -10.68
C GLU A 646 -30.67 -0.34 -10.30
N LEU A 647 -31.03 -1.17 -9.34
CA LEU A 647 -32.39 -1.26 -8.81
C LEU A 647 -32.86 0.07 -8.19
N ARG A 648 -32.02 0.71 -7.36
CA ARG A 648 -32.31 2.03 -6.78
C ARG A 648 -32.42 3.10 -7.86
N TYR A 649 -31.56 3.08 -8.87
CA TYR A 649 -31.64 4.01 -10.00
C TYR A 649 -32.93 3.82 -10.80
N ALA A 650 -33.29 2.58 -11.11
CA ALA A 650 -34.49 2.24 -11.86
C ALA A 650 -35.76 2.71 -11.14
N ILE A 651 -35.87 2.43 -9.83
CA ILE A 651 -37.01 2.88 -9.01
C ILE A 651 -37.06 4.41 -8.93
N ASN A 652 -35.94 5.08 -8.67
CA ASN A 652 -35.90 6.54 -8.59
C ASN A 652 -36.25 7.23 -9.91
N ARG A 653 -35.87 6.63 -11.04
CA ARG A 653 -36.21 7.13 -12.37
C ARG A 653 -37.71 6.98 -12.63
N LEU A 654 -38.26 5.80 -12.38
CA LEU A 654 -39.68 5.53 -12.58
C LEU A 654 -40.57 6.38 -11.67
N ARG A 655 -40.11 6.67 -10.44
CA ARG A 655 -40.76 7.61 -9.51
C ARG A 655 -40.86 9.05 -10.03
N ARG A 656 -39.90 9.47 -10.87
CA ARG A 656 -39.90 10.80 -11.49
C ARG A 656 -40.79 10.86 -12.72
N GLU A 657 -40.88 9.76 -13.45
CA GLU A 657 -41.67 9.67 -14.68
C GLU A 657 -43.17 9.47 -14.37
N ARG A 658 -43.52 8.78 -13.27
CA ARG A 658 -44.92 8.49 -12.90
C ARG A 658 -45.13 8.50 -11.37
N PRO A 659 -46.27 9.01 -10.86
CA PRO A 659 -46.65 8.84 -9.46
C PRO A 659 -46.90 7.35 -9.17
N MET A 660 -46.18 6.79 -8.20
CA MET A 660 -46.18 5.35 -7.90
C MET A 660 -47.04 5.04 -6.67
N SER A 661 -47.84 3.98 -6.73
CA SER A 661 -48.45 3.38 -5.54
C SER A 661 -47.45 2.43 -4.86
N PRO A 662 -47.41 2.38 -3.52
CA PRO A 662 -46.52 1.47 -2.78
C PRO A 662 -46.83 -0.03 -3.02
N SER A 663 -48.01 -0.34 -3.57
CA SER A 663 -48.45 -1.68 -3.96
C SER A 663 -48.13 -2.07 -5.41
N ALA A 664 -47.42 -1.22 -6.16
CA ALA A 664 -47.03 -1.54 -7.53
C ALA A 664 -46.13 -2.79 -7.56
N ARG A 665 -46.44 -3.73 -8.47
CA ARG A 665 -45.69 -4.98 -8.63
C ARG A 665 -44.44 -4.76 -9.47
N CYS A 666 -43.28 -5.18 -8.97
CA CYS A 666 -42.02 -5.15 -9.72
C CYS A 666 -41.92 -6.39 -10.63
N LEU A 667 -41.78 -6.16 -11.95
CA LEU A 667 -41.52 -7.19 -12.95
C LEU A 667 -40.06 -7.10 -13.40
N PHE A 668 -39.33 -8.20 -13.27
CA PHE A 668 -37.91 -8.28 -13.62
C PHE A 668 -37.65 -9.02 -14.93
N THR A 669 -38.69 -9.53 -15.59
CA THR A 669 -38.59 -10.16 -16.90
C THR A 669 -39.50 -9.40 -17.87
N PRO A 670 -39.04 -9.09 -19.09
CA PRO A 670 -39.92 -8.47 -20.08
C PRO A 670 -41.12 -9.41 -20.34
N PRO A 671 -42.34 -8.87 -20.48
CA PRO A 671 -43.49 -9.67 -20.83
C PRO A 671 -43.23 -10.36 -22.19
N PRO A 672 -43.65 -11.62 -22.37
CA PRO A 672 -43.53 -12.29 -23.66
C PRO A 672 -44.19 -11.42 -24.75
N PRO A 673 -43.61 -11.35 -25.96
CA PRO A 673 -44.25 -10.65 -27.07
C PRO A 673 -45.63 -11.29 -27.30
N ALA A 674 -46.68 -10.48 -27.21
CA ALA A 674 -48.05 -10.93 -27.36
C ALA A 674 -48.29 -11.42 -28.79
N ASN A 675 -48.05 -12.71 -29.03
CA ASN A 675 -48.51 -13.39 -30.23
C ASN A 675 -49.95 -13.85 -29.99
N SER A 676 -50.89 -13.09 -30.57
CA SER A 676 -52.19 -13.50 -31.13
C SER A 676 -53.01 -14.57 -30.38
N ALA A 677 -54.07 -14.14 -29.69
CA ALA A 677 -55.47 -14.35 -30.11
C ALA A 677 -56.48 -13.96 -29.01
N THR A 678 -57.50 -13.19 -29.41
CA THR A 678 -58.85 -13.05 -28.81
C THR A 678 -59.02 -12.40 -27.43
N SER A 679 -59.45 -11.14 -27.41
CA SER A 679 -60.89 -10.81 -27.43
C SER A 679 -61.08 -9.31 -27.69
N ILE A 680 -61.89 -9.02 -28.69
CA ILE A 680 -62.46 -7.71 -28.95
C ILE A 680 -63.37 -7.41 -27.75
N ASN A 681 -63.11 -6.31 -27.04
CA ASN A 681 -64.16 -5.56 -26.35
C ASN A 681 -63.73 -4.08 -26.26
N THR A 682 -64.43 -3.30 -27.06
CA THR A 682 -64.86 -1.90 -26.85
C THR A 682 -63.91 -0.97 -26.10
N ALA A 683 -63.33 -0.06 -26.89
CA ALA A 683 -62.65 1.14 -26.41
C ALA A 683 -63.54 1.97 -25.49
N VAL A 684 -63.21 1.99 -24.20
CA VAL A 684 -63.50 3.11 -23.32
C VAL A 684 -62.21 3.92 -23.21
N ASN A 685 -62.16 5.06 -23.90
CA ASN A 685 -61.14 6.08 -23.70
C ASN A 685 -61.28 6.64 -22.28
N ILE A 686 -60.60 6.02 -21.32
CA ILE A 686 -60.34 6.61 -20.01
C ILE A 686 -59.01 7.36 -20.14
N ASN A 687 -59.04 8.67 -19.88
CA ASN A 687 -57.87 9.54 -19.83
C ASN A 687 -56.77 8.92 -18.94
N MET A 688 -55.76 8.33 -19.58
CA MET A 688 -54.64 7.62 -18.95
C MET A 688 -53.50 8.58 -18.60
N GLU A 689 -53.78 9.65 -17.85
CA GLU A 689 -52.72 10.56 -17.35
C GLU A 689 -52.69 10.67 -15.82
N SER A 690 -53.55 9.94 -15.10
CA SER A 690 -53.68 10.08 -13.63
C SER A 690 -53.91 8.78 -12.85
N MET A 691 -53.70 7.60 -13.45
CA MET A 691 -53.74 6.33 -12.71
C MET A 691 -52.32 5.89 -12.29
N PRO A 692 -52.07 5.60 -11.00
CA PRO A 692 -50.80 5.02 -10.58
C PRO A 692 -50.61 3.66 -11.24
N SER A 693 -49.47 3.46 -11.92
CA SER A 693 -49.16 2.21 -12.60
C SER A 693 -49.08 1.06 -11.59
N THR A 694 -49.90 0.03 -11.80
CA THR A 694 -49.96 -1.17 -10.95
C THR A 694 -48.76 -2.10 -11.14
N SER A 695 -47.95 -1.88 -12.17
CA SER A 695 -46.77 -2.68 -12.49
C SER A 695 -45.55 -1.82 -12.90
N LEU A 696 -44.37 -2.25 -12.49
CA LEU A 696 -43.07 -1.64 -12.77
C LEU A 696 -42.22 -2.60 -13.60
N ASP A 697 -41.91 -2.25 -14.85
CA ASP A 697 -40.98 -3.04 -15.68
C ASP A 697 -39.53 -2.64 -15.35
N LEU A 698 -38.83 -3.56 -14.69
CA LEU A 698 -37.42 -3.48 -14.32
C LEU A 698 -36.56 -4.40 -15.19
N GLY A 699 -37.13 -5.19 -16.11
CA GLY A 699 -36.41 -6.21 -16.88
C GLY A 699 -35.27 -5.65 -17.72
N ARG A 700 -35.31 -4.37 -18.08
CA ARG A 700 -34.24 -3.68 -18.82
C ARG A 700 -32.97 -3.43 -17.99
N TYR A 701 -33.05 -3.52 -16.67
CA TYR A 701 -31.94 -3.28 -15.74
C TYR A 701 -31.36 -4.59 -15.18
N VAL A 702 -31.94 -5.73 -15.57
CA VAL A 702 -31.50 -7.05 -15.15
C VAL A 702 -30.40 -7.54 -16.07
N ASP A 703 -29.32 -8.03 -15.49
CA ASP A 703 -28.32 -8.81 -16.20
C ASP A 703 -28.87 -10.24 -16.40
N ALA A 704 -29.23 -10.58 -17.63
CA ALA A 704 -29.78 -11.89 -17.98
C ALA A 704 -28.70 -12.98 -18.10
N THR A 705 -27.42 -12.61 -18.10
CA THR A 705 -26.30 -13.55 -18.28
C THR A 705 -25.24 -13.37 -17.19
N PRO A 706 -25.59 -13.55 -15.90
CA PRO A 706 -24.59 -13.53 -14.84
C PRO A 706 -23.61 -14.70 -14.99
N VAL A 707 -22.39 -14.54 -14.49
CA VAL A 707 -21.41 -15.62 -14.47
C VAL A 707 -21.88 -16.71 -13.49
N THR A 708 -22.08 -17.92 -14.00
CA THR A 708 -22.52 -19.07 -13.21
C THR A 708 -21.43 -20.14 -13.13
N ALA A 709 -21.42 -20.90 -12.03
CA ALA A 709 -20.54 -22.04 -11.85
C ALA A 709 -21.32 -23.24 -11.29
N HIS A 710 -20.85 -24.45 -11.63
CA HIS A 710 -21.41 -25.69 -11.12
C HIS A 710 -20.95 -25.93 -9.67
N PRO A 711 -21.79 -26.44 -8.74
CA PRO A 711 -21.42 -26.63 -7.34
C PRO A 711 -20.26 -27.62 -7.10
N ARG A 712 -20.05 -28.56 -8.04
CA ARG A 712 -18.93 -29.52 -8.01
C ARG A 712 -17.63 -28.99 -8.64
N LEU A 713 -17.63 -27.77 -9.18
CA LEU A 713 -16.40 -27.20 -9.72
C LEU A 713 -15.37 -27.08 -8.59
N PRO A 714 -14.09 -27.38 -8.84
CA PRO A 714 -13.04 -27.11 -7.87
C PRO A 714 -12.94 -25.62 -7.55
N LEU A 715 -12.63 -25.28 -6.29
CA LEU A 715 -12.55 -23.91 -5.80
C LEU A 715 -11.50 -23.09 -6.55
N GLU A 716 -10.40 -23.73 -6.96
CA GLU A 716 -9.28 -23.15 -7.68
C GLU A 716 -9.74 -22.56 -9.01
N THR A 717 -10.58 -23.29 -9.73
CA THR A 717 -11.14 -22.84 -11.01
C THR A 717 -12.06 -21.62 -10.80
N VAL A 718 -12.82 -21.58 -9.70
CA VAL A 718 -13.65 -20.39 -9.37
C VAL A 718 -12.79 -19.20 -8.95
N MET A 719 -11.72 -19.42 -8.21
CA MET A 719 -10.75 -18.38 -7.87
C MET A 719 -10.07 -17.86 -9.15
N GLU A 720 -9.73 -18.73 -10.09
CA GLU A 720 -9.18 -18.33 -11.40
C GLU A 720 -10.17 -17.50 -12.22
N LEU A 721 -11.47 -17.84 -12.19
CA LEU A 721 -12.52 -17.02 -12.80
C LEU A 721 -12.59 -15.61 -12.17
N PHE A 722 -12.49 -15.52 -10.84
CA PHE A 722 -12.38 -14.23 -10.16
C PHE A 722 -11.13 -13.44 -10.56
N ARG A 723 -9.97 -14.11 -10.69
CA ARG A 723 -8.69 -13.49 -11.07
C ARG A 723 -8.71 -12.98 -12.52
N LYS A 724 -9.18 -13.80 -13.47
CA LYS A 724 -9.09 -13.53 -14.92
C LYS A 724 -10.21 -12.64 -15.44
N ILE A 725 -11.44 -12.93 -15.02
CA ILE A 725 -12.63 -12.24 -15.53
C ILE A 725 -12.99 -11.05 -14.62
N GLY A 726 -12.77 -11.19 -13.31
CA GLY A 726 -13.07 -10.14 -12.34
C GLY A 726 -14.55 -9.87 -12.07
N PRO A 727 -15.46 -10.87 -12.05
CA PRO A 727 -16.84 -10.64 -11.61
C PRO A 727 -16.86 -10.31 -10.12
N ARG A 728 -17.84 -9.51 -9.69
CA ARG A 728 -18.02 -9.23 -8.25
C ARG A 728 -18.59 -10.43 -7.49
N VAL A 729 -19.42 -11.21 -8.18
CA VAL A 729 -20.20 -12.33 -7.66
C VAL A 729 -20.26 -13.43 -8.72
N ILE A 730 -20.15 -14.69 -8.31
CA ILE A 730 -20.43 -15.85 -9.14
C ILE A 730 -21.63 -16.58 -8.54
N LEU A 731 -22.65 -16.85 -9.34
CA LEU A 731 -23.85 -17.57 -8.92
C LEU A 731 -23.65 -19.06 -9.09
N ILE A 732 -24.04 -19.86 -8.08
CA ILE A 732 -23.90 -21.31 -8.14
C ILE A 732 -25.22 -21.93 -8.57
N GLU A 733 -25.18 -22.59 -9.72
CA GLU A 733 -26.37 -23.12 -10.39
C GLU A 733 -26.26 -24.64 -10.56
N TYR A 734 -27.35 -25.34 -10.27
CA TYR A 734 -27.50 -26.77 -10.53
C TYR A 734 -28.81 -27.02 -11.26
N HIS A 735 -28.74 -27.47 -12.52
CA HIS A 735 -29.91 -27.69 -13.40
C HIS A 735 -30.87 -26.49 -13.48
N GLY A 736 -30.37 -25.27 -13.73
CA GLY A 736 -31.23 -24.08 -13.78
C GLY A 736 -31.55 -23.47 -12.41
N LYS A 737 -31.35 -24.21 -11.30
CA LYS A 737 -31.74 -23.75 -9.97
C LYS A 737 -30.59 -23.05 -9.26
N LEU A 738 -30.89 -21.90 -8.66
CA LEU A 738 -29.97 -21.19 -7.78
C LEU A 738 -29.78 -21.97 -6.48
N THR A 739 -28.56 -22.46 -6.27
CA THR A 739 -28.17 -23.21 -5.07
C THR A 739 -27.39 -22.36 -4.07
N GLY A 740 -26.66 -21.37 -4.56
CA GLY A 740 -25.86 -20.49 -3.71
C GLY A 740 -25.19 -19.37 -4.48
N LEU A 741 -24.39 -18.60 -3.76
CA LEU A 741 -23.65 -17.46 -4.27
C LEU A 741 -22.26 -17.45 -3.64
N VAL A 742 -21.25 -17.12 -4.44
CA VAL A 742 -19.86 -16.99 -3.99
C VAL A 742 -19.35 -15.59 -4.31
N THR A 743 -18.66 -14.99 -3.36
CA THR A 743 -17.89 -13.75 -3.56
C THR A 743 -16.41 -14.00 -3.35
N VAL A 744 -15.57 -13.07 -3.85
CA VAL A 744 -14.12 -13.10 -3.59
C VAL A 744 -13.82 -13.16 -2.08
N LYS A 745 -14.65 -12.51 -1.25
CA LYS A 745 -14.48 -12.51 0.21
C LYS A 745 -14.69 -13.90 0.82
N ASP A 746 -15.64 -14.67 0.29
CA ASP A 746 -15.90 -16.03 0.79
C ASP A 746 -14.73 -16.98 0.43
N CYS A 747 -14.18 -16.86 -0.78
CA CYS A 747 -12.99 -17.62 -1.18
C CYS A 747 -11.77 -17.28 -0.30
N LEU A 748 -11.53 -15.99 -0.06
CA LEU A 748 -10.43 -15.55 0.80
C LEU A 748 -10.61 -16.06 2.23
N LYS A 749 -11.82 -15.96 2.80
CA LYS A 749 -12.11 -16.48 4.15
C LYS A 749 -11.81 -17.98 4.25
N TYR A 750 -12.14 -18.73 3.21
CA TYR A 750 -11.82 -20.16 3.17
C TYR A 750 -10.31 -20.40 3.12
N GLN A 751 -9.59 -19.68 2.26
CA GLN A 751 -8.13 -19.76 2.16
C GLN A 751 -7.45 -19.49 3.51
N PHE A 752 -7.83 -18.41 4.21
CA PHE A 752 -7.29 -18.10 5.53
C PHE A 752 -7.56 -19.20 6.56
N LYS A 753 -8.77 -19.78 6.52
CA LYS A 753 -9.12 -20.88 7.43
C LYS A 753 -8.21 -22.09 7.21
N VAL A 754 -7.99 -22.48 5.95
CA VAL A 754 -7.10 -23.60 5.61
C VAL A 754 -5.66 -23.31 6.02
N GLU A 755 -5.15 -22.11 5.73
CA GLU A 755 -3.79 -21.71 6.10
C GLU A 755 -3.57 -21.69 7.62
N ALA A 756 -4.58 -21.27 8.40
CA ALA A 756 -4.54 -21.29 9.87
C ALA A 756 -4.56 -22.72 10.43
N GLU A 757 -5.27 -23.65 9.76
CA GLU A 757 -5.27 -25.07 10.12
C GLU A 757 -3.95 -25.77 9.78
N GLU A 758 -3.29 -25.39 8.66
CA GLU A 758 -2.00 -25.97 8.24
C GLU A 758 -0.79 -25.44 9.04
N ASN A 759 -0.83 -24.16 9.45
CA ASN A 759 0.21 -23.54 10.28
C ASN A 759 -0.38 -23.05 11.61
N PRO A 760 -0.62 -23.95 12.58
CA PRO A 760 -0.95 -23.52 13.93
C PRO A 760 0.21 -22.67 14.45
N LYS A 761 -0.04 -21.37 14.61
CA LYS A 761 0.93 -20.42 15.13
C LYS A 761 1.30 -20.81 16.56
N ASP A 762 2.44 -21.47 16.72
CA ASP A 762 3.06 -21.70 18.02
C ASP A 762 3.74 -20.39 18.51
N ASP A 763 2.95 -19.31 18.55
CA ASP A 763 3.39 -17.94 18.81
C ASP A 763 3.54 -17.65 20.31
N GLN A 764 3.22 -18.61 21.20
CA GLN A 764 3.27 -18.40 22.66
C GLN A 764 4.62 -17.88 23.14
N HIS A 765 5.72 -18.53 22.74
CA HIS A 765 7.07 -18.09 23.11
C HIS A 765 7.42 -16.69 22.55
N ILE A 766 6.90 -16.35 21.37
CA ILE A 766 7.13 -15.04 20.76
C ILE A 766 6.35 -13.97 21.53
N ILE A 767 5.10 -14.24 21.88
CA ILE A 767 4.25 -13.33 22.67
C ILE A 767 4.89 -13.07 24.05
N GLU A 768 5.36 -14.12 24.73
CA GLU A 768 6.07 -13.99 26.01
C GLU A 768 7.32 -13.12 25.88
N SER A 769 8.15 -13.35 24.85
CA SER A 769 9.36 -12.54 24.62
C SER A 769 9.02 -11.06 24.36
N GLN A 770 7.94 -10.79 23.63
CA GLN A 770 7.48 -9.42 23.37
C GLN A 770 6.96 -8.74 24.64
N GLU A 771 6.26 -9.48 25.51
CA GLU A 771 5.79 -8.97 26.81
C GLU A 771 6.95 -8.64 27.75
N GLN A 772 8.00 -9.47 27.77
CA GLN A 772 9.21 -9.18 28.53
C GLN A 772 9.91 -7.91 28.04
N VAL A 773 10.03 -7.75 26.71
CA VAL A 773 10.62 -6.54 26.11
C VAL A 773 9.78 -5.30 26.44
N TRP A 774 8.45 -5.38 26.33
CA TRP A 774 7.57 -4.28 26.69
C TRP A 774 7.65 -3.92 28.18
N ALA A 775 7.71 -4.92 29.06
CA ALA A 775 7.92 -4.71 30.50
C ALA A 775 9.25 -4.02 30.78
N ALA A 776 10.33 -4.38 30.07
CA ALA A 776 11.62 -3.72 30.17
C ALA A 776 11.56 -2.26 29.70
N ILE A 777 10.90 -1.97 28.58
CA ILE A 777 10.69 -0.60 28.07
C ILE A 777 9.90 0.23 29.09
N ARG A 778 8.85 -0.32 29.70
CA ARG A 778 8.05 0.38 30.72
C ARG A 778 8.88 0.67 31.98
N ARG A 779 9.71 -0.27 32.43
CA ARG A 779 10.65 -0.06 33.55
C ARG A 779 11.70 1.01 33.23
N ALA A 780 12.24 1.01 32.00
CA ALA A 780 13.18 2.04 31.57
C ALA A 780 12.52 3.42 31.50
N SER A 781 11.30 3.50 30.96
CA SER A 781 10.57 4.77 30.85
C SER A 781 10.21 5.36 32.23
N THR A 782 9.77 4.53 33.18
CA THR A 782 9.49 4.96 34.56
C THR A 782 10.77 5.42 35.26
N TRP A 783 11.86 4.67 35.15
CA TRP A 783 13.16 5.06 35.68
C TRP A 783 13.67 6.40 35.11
N VAL A 784 13.52 6.62 33.79
CA VAL A 784 13.89 7.89 33.15
C VAL A 784 13.00 9.03 33.65
N SER A 785 11.69 8.82 33.76
CA SER A 785 10.75 9.81 34.29
C SER A 785 11.11 10.22 35.72
N ASP A 786 11.40 9.25 36.59
CA ASP A 786 11.80 9.49 37.98
C ASP A 786 13.12 10.25 38.06
N ARG A 787 14.07 9.95 37.17
CA ARG A 787 15.35 10.65 37.12
C ARG A 787 15.19 12.09 36.63
N ILE A 788 14.39 12.33 35.60
CA ILE A 788 14.09 13.69 35.11
C ILE A 788 13.34 14.50 36.19
N TRP A 789 12.43 13.87 36.93
CA TRP A 789 11.74 14.50 38.06
C TRP A 789 12.73 14.91 39.16
N SER A 790 13.66 14.02 39.52
CA SER A 790 14.70 14.29 40.53
C SER A 790 15.65 15.42 40.11
N VAL A 791 15.99 15.51 38.81
CA VAL A 791 16.93 16.51 38.28
C VAL A 791 16.25 17.86 38.02
N SER A 792 14.96 17.88 37.67
CA SER A 792 14.20 19.13 37.44
C SER A 792 13.67 19.78 38.73
N GLY A 793 13.99 19.23 39.91
CA GLY A 793 13.50 19.72 41.19
C GLY A 793 11.97 19.72 41.28
N GLY A 794 11.31 18.76 40.63
CA GLY A 794 9.84 18.62 40.62
C GLY A 794 9.09 19.55 39.66
N ARG A 795 9.77 20.35 38.83
CA ARG A 795 9.11 21.31 37.92
C ARG A 795 8.61 20.71 36.61
N ILE A 796 9.20 19.61 36.14
CA ILE A 796 8.81 18.95 34.89
C ILE A 796 8.21 17.59 35.21
N ARG A 797 6.88 17.48 35.12
CA ARG A 797 6.15 16.21 35.23
C ARG A 797 5.87 15.72 33.81
N LEU A 798 6.62 14.72 33.35
CA LEU A 798 6.23 13.93 32.19
C LEU A 798 5.01 13.09 32.60
N SER A 799 3.80 13.65 32.54
CA SER A 799 2.59 12.89 32.82
C SER A 799 2.38 11.86 31.70
N GLY A 800 2.94 10.68 31.88
CA GLY A 800 2.50 9.50 31.16
C GLY A 800 1.12 9.13 31.69
N GLN A 801 0.14 9.05 30.80
CA GLN A 801 -1.18 8.46 31.01
C GLN A 801 -1.04 6.92 31.21
N PHE A 802 -0.19 6.53 32.15
CA PHE A 802 0.29 5.15 32.37
C PHE A 802 0.05 4.65 33.81
N ASP A 803 -0.52 5.50 34.68
CA ASP A 803 -0.71 5.27 36.12
C ASP A 803 -2.19 5.35 36.55
N GLU A 804 -3.13 4.95 35.70
CA GLU A 804 -4.55 4.83 36.11
C GLU A 804 -4.97 3.41 36.50
N ASP A 805 -4.04 2.44 36.59
CA ASP A 805 -4.35 1.04 36.93
C ASP A 805 -3.74 0.53 38.24
N ARG A 806 -3.13 1.40 39.08
CA ARG A 806 -2.38 0.93 40.27
C ARG A 806 -2.73 1.57 41.62
N SER A 807 -3.83 2.31 41.73
CA SER A 807 -4.25 2.94 42.99
C SER A 807 -5.54 2.38 43.61
N ARG A 808 -5.87 1.10 43.38
CA ARG A 808 -6.90 0.38 44.14
C ARG A 808 -6.52 -1.07 44.43
N SER A 809 -5.42 -1.27 45.16
CA SER A 809 -5.19 -2.53 45.88
C SER A 809 -4.03 -2.35 46.86
N ARG A 810 -4.35 -1.91 48.08
CA ARG A 810 -3.57 -2.18 49.30
C ARG A 810 -4.25 -1.54 50.50
N GLY A 811 -4.74 -2.38 51.42
CA GLY A 811 -4.99 -1.95 52.79
C GLY A 811 -6.15 -2.61 53.53
N ASP A 812 -6.38 -3.93 53.40
CA ASP A 812 -7.05 -4.67 54.48
C ASP A 812 -5.98 -5.11 55.49
N ALA A 813 -5.97 -4.47 56.65
CA ALA A 813 -5.32 -4.95 57.85
C ALA A 813 -6.34 -4.84 59.00
N ILE A 814 -6.74 -6.00 59.49
CA ILE A 814 -7.61 -6.24 60.64
C ILE A 814 -6.91 -5.75 61.92
N LEU A 815 -7.61 -5.00 62.78
CA LEU A 815 -7.73 -5.23 64.24
C LEU A 815 -8.54 -4.12 64.95
N ASP A 816 -9.57 -4.59 65.67
CA ASP A 816 -10.22 -4.12 66.90
C ASP A 816 -10.47 -2.64 67.24
N GLY A 817 -11.71 -2.36 67.70
CA GLY A 817 -11.95 -1.41 68.80
C GLY A 817 -13.13 -0.44 68.62
N ASP A 818 -14.29 -0.84 69.15
CA ASP A 818 -15.30 -0.07 69.90
C ASP A 818 -15.82 1.34 69.50
N GLU A 819 -17.17 1.39 69.55
CA GLU A 819 -18.07 2.47 70.04
C GLU A 819 -18.34 3.77 69.25
N ASP A 820 -19.64 3.93 68.94
CA ASP A 820 -20.51 5.10 69.14
C ASP A 820 -20.52 6.37 68.24
N VAL A 821 -21.72 6.57 67.66
CA VAL A 821 -22.58 7.78 67.66
C VAL A 821 -22.23 9.01 66.78
N GLY A 822 -23.27 9.47 66.04
CA GLY A 822 -23.51 10.88 65.65
C GLY A 822 -23.06 11.25 64.23
N ASP A 823 -23.92 11.37 63.22
CA ASP A 823 -24.89 12.45 62.90
C ASP A 823 -24.26 13.75 62.33
N GLU A 824 -25.00 14.37 61.39
CA GLU A 824 -24.75 15.61 60.63
C GLU A 824 -23.75 15.51 59.44
N GLY A 825 -23.98 16.02 58.22
CA GLY A 825 -24.93 17.01 57.71
C GLY A 825 -24.17 17.99 56.77
N LEU A 826 -24.86 18.47 55.71
CA LEU A 826 -24.55 19.63 54.82
C LEU A 826 -23.72 19.36 53.55
N GLU A 827 -24.34 19.33 52.36
CA GLU A 827 -24.77 20.46 51.49
C GLU A 827 -23.62 21.05 50.64
N MET A 828 -23.59 20.71 49.34
CA MET A 828 -23.98 21.55 48.19
C MET A 828 -23.09 22.77 47.92
N GLU A 829 -22.41 22.80 46.77
CA GLU A 829 -22.63 23.91 45.83
C GLU A 829 -22.24 23.61 44.37
N ARG A 830 -23.17 23.98 43.48
CA ARG A 830 -23.05 24.01 42.02
C ARG A 830 -22.13 25.14 41.59
N ARG A 831 -21.45 24.98 40.44
CA ARG A 831 -21.51 25.97 39.35
C ARG A 831 -21.03 25.41 38.02
N ARG A 832 -21.96 25.39 37.06
CA ARG A 832 -21.80 25.40 35.60
C ARG A 832 -21.72 26.88 35.14
N PRO A 833 -21.48 27.20 33.85
CA PRO A 833 -21.59 26.38 32.64
C PRO A 833 -20.28 25.89 32.03
#